data_AF-A0A364KS92-F1
#
_entry.id   AF-A0A364KS92-F1
#
_cell.length_a   1.000
_cell.length_b   1.000
_cell.length_c   1.000
_cell.angle_alpha   90.00
_cell.angle_beta   90.00
_cell.angle_gamma   90.00
#
_symmetry.space_group_name_H-M   'P 1'
#
loop_
_entity.id
_entity.type
_entity.pdbx_description
1 polymer ?
#
loop_
_entity_poly.entity_id
_entity_poly.type
_entity_poly.pdbx_seq_one_letter_code
_entity_poly.pdbx_strand_id
1 'polypeptide(L)'
;MTSSVLYSNIANPPLQITRADGHYLFTEDGRKIFDATSGAAVAALGHNNAEVKNAIVEQLETLDYAYLPFFTSAAAERICKFLTDSTGGEMEKVFIVSSGTEAVEASLKMARQYFVELGQTSRTKFIARKQSYHGNTLGSLATGFHKGRRAIYEPILATNVSHVSPCYSYRGRNEEERDEDYVKRLAQELEDEFQAQGPGNVCAFIAETVSGTTLGCVPPVPGYFKAMREVCDRHGALLILDEVMSGMGRTGTLHAWQQEGVVPDLQTVAKGLGAGYMPIGALMLHKKVVDVLSKGSKAFVHSQTYQGHPVACAAALAVQNIVVRENLLENVRVQGELLGKLLQERVGGHKHVGDVRGRGLLWGVEFVKDKKTKEPFPAHEQIGAKINAKGLEEKYSISLMPGPGIVDGRDGDIILLAPPYTISAAEVENMVNNVAEIVSEVGLGIRYRFNGSLASRGKLVGETIPSRLSYAGETDANSSSLIISSTNASHKNAQLRRSERKCAARHDEELRGLSDDPLATHIAPAAAVIDRGWNGFRDLLLPYAETEPFVRSAIAAVSRQHIILRVGGDFTSDIREYNSLIAELVARSKVFPPNQDIDSLVVLLLLHYRETVSGGTGFKYLYGSLKALPDLTIQNGLSGQLLRLFAEPLFDEAAGKQYLSVHRTRCFEFLRFCQTLHPEYEELMRLLFAAVTLACEAYVRRAYFDPPSSEVAHLIETFRQLVRRVKCYGNVVGQNMLAWPYFVMAAESSTEEDREFFLNELQALYQATGYRSALRGVETILNMRQAGSNIRWTSLLGGYDQFLIM
;
A
#
# COMPACT_ATOMS: atom_id res chain seq x y z
N MET A 1 17.73 11.73 -9.33
CA MET A 1 17.30 12.85 -8.47
C MET A 1 16.12 12.37 -7.64
N THR A 2 16.03 12.72 -6.36
CA THR A 2 14.79 12.53 -5.59
C THR A 2 13.74 13.53 -6.10
N SER A 3 12.54 13.06 -6.42
CA SER A 3 11.46 13.91 -6.92
C SER A 3 11.08 14.95 -5.85
N SER A 4 10.99 16.23 -6.24
CA SER A 4 10.44 17.29 -5.37
C SER A 4 8.91 17.33 -5.38
N VAL A 5 8.26 16.52 -6.23
CA VAL A 5 6.79 16.40 -6.27
C VAL A 5 6.34 15.53 -5.09
N LEU A 6 5.42 16.06 -4.27
CA LEU A 6 4.74 15.30 -3.21
C LEU A 6 3.67 14.39 -3.83
N TYR A 7 4.05 13.15 -4.13
CA TYR A 7 3.11 12.14 -4.58
C TYR A 7 2.25 11.61 -3.41
N SER A 8 1.03 11.17 -3.72
CA SER A 8 0.13 10.57 -2.73
C SER A 8 0.72 9.33 -2.06
N ASN A 9 1.61 8.60 -2.75
CA ASN A 9 2.46 7.58 -2.17
C ASN A 9 3.93 8.01 -2.31
N ILE A 10 4.53 8.41 -1.19
CA ILE A 10 5.92 8.91 -1.16
C ILE A 10 6.93 7.77 -1.42
N ALA A 11 6.59 6.53 -1.06
CA ALA A 11 7.47 5.39 -1.21
C ALA A 11 7.48 4.82 -2.64
N ASN A 12 6.36 4.93 -3.35
CA ASN A 12 6.19 4.41 -4.71
C ASN A 12 5.68 5.52 -5.64
N PRO A 13 6.59 6.29 -6.28
CA PRO A 13 6.19 7.31 -7.22
C PRO A 13 5.45 6.69 -8.43
N PRO A 14 4.47 7.39 -9.00
CA PRO A 14 3.75 6.92 -10.18
C PRO A 14 4.65 6.89 -11.42
N LEU A 15 4.20 6.20 -12.47
CA LEU A 15 4.86 6.20 -13.77
C LEU A 15 4.86 7.59 -14.39
N GLN A 16 6.02 8.05 -14.87
CA GLN A 16 6.13 9.31 -15.57
C GLN A 16 5.56 9.20 -16.99
N ILE A 17 4.64 10.10 -17.33
CA ILE A 17 4.07 10.24 -18.67
C ILE A 17 4.83 11.35 -19.41
N THR A 18 5.35 11.04 -20.60
CA THR A 18 6.14 11.96 -21.44
C THR A 18 5.33 12.55 -22.59
N ARG A 19 4.27 11.85 -23.03
CA ARG A 19 3.38 12.28 -24.11
C ARG A 19 1.99 11.66 -23.94
N ALA A 20 0.98 12.32 -24.48
CA ALA A 20 -0.37 11.77 -24.62
C ALA A 20 -0.91 12.10 -26.02
N ASP A 21 -1.63 11.18 -26.65
CA ASP A 21 -2.14 11.34 -28.01
C ASP A 21 -3.29 10.37 -28.29
N GLY A 22 -4.41 10.89 -28.82
CA GLY A 22 -5.63 10.11 -28.98
C GLY A 22 -6.11 9.53 -27.65
N HIS A 23 -6.28 8.22 -27.56
CA HIS A 23 -6.71 7.55 -26.32
C HIS A 23 -5.54 6.96 -25.52
N TYR A 24 -4.31 7.38 -25.79
CA TYR A 24 -3.12 6.75 -25.25
C TYR A 24 -2.21 7.72 -24.49
N LEU A 25 -1.61 7.20 -23.42
CA LEU A 25 -0.51 7.81 -22.67
C LEU A 25 0.80 7.07 -23.01
N PHE A 26 1.90 7.82 -23.08
CA PHE A 26 3.22 7.27 -23.36
C PHE A 26 4.11 7.53 -22.16
N THR A 27 4.66 6.46 -21.60
CA THR A 27 5.55 6.52 -20.44
C THR A 27 6.99 6.80 -20.86
N GLU A 28 7.83 7.19 -19.91
CA GLU A 28 9.27 7.37 -20.14
C GLU A 28 9.98 6.08 -20.58
N ASP A 29 9.50 4.91 -20.12
CA ASP A 29 10.02 3.59 -20.53
C ASP A 29 9.48 3.10 -21.89
N GLY A 30 8.76 3.95 -22.63
CA GLY A 30 8.31 3.67 -23.99
C GLY A 30 6.99 2.91 -24.12
N ARG A 31 6.34 2.53 -23.01
CA ARG A 31 5.03 1.87 -23.06
C ARG A 31 3.94 2.82 -23.56
N LYS A 32 3.05 2.27 -24.39
CA LYS A 32 1.84 2.93 -24.90
C LYS A 32 0.64 2.40 -24.13
N ILE A 33 0.12 3.17 -23.19
CA ILE A 33 -0.97 2.79 -22.28
C ILE A 33 -2.29 3.32 -22.82
N PHE A 34 -3.28 2.45 -23.06
CA PHE A 34 -4.66 2.85 -23.35
C PHE A 34 -5.31 3.43 -22.10
N ASP A 35 -5.76 4.68 -22.19
CA ASP A 35 -6.44 5.38 -21.10
C ASP A 35 -7.95 5.07 -21.11
N ALA A 36 -8.32 3.94 -20.51
CA ALA A 36 -9.71 3.53 -20.38
C ALA A 36 -10.51 4.37 -19.35
N THR A 37 -9.89 5.39 -18.76
CA THR A 37 -10.44 6.17 -17.64
C THR A 37 -10.58 7.66 -17.95
N SER A 38 -9.90 8.13 -19.01
CA SER A 38 -9.68 9.55 -19.27
C SER A 38 -9.09 10.26 -18.03
N GLY A 39 -8.20 9.58 -17.30
CA GLY A 39 -7.81 9.91 -15.93
C GLY A 39 -8.97 9.80 -14.94
N ALA A 40 -9.28 10.87 -14.20
CA ALA A 40 -10.46 10.90 -13.35
C ALA A 40 -11.75 11.22 -14.14
N ALA A 41 -11.97 10.59 -15.30
CA ALA A 41 -13.04 10.92 -16.27
C ALA A 41 -12.96 12.35 -16.85
N VAL A 42 -11.74 12.88 -17.02
CA VAL A 42 -11.47 14.26 -17.43
C VAL A 42 -11.30 14.40 -18.95
N ALA A 43 -10.42 13.61 -19.57
CA ALA A 43 -10.01 13.74 -20.97
C ALA A 43 -11.10 13.30 -21.98
N ALA A 44 -12.22 14.02 -22.02
CA ALA A 44 -13.41 13.67 -22.78
C ALA A 44 -13.19 13.55 -24.29
N LEU A 45 -12.30 14.34 -24.89
CA LEU A 45 -11.95 14.26 -26.32
C LEU A 45 -10.76 13.34 -26.62
N GLY A 46 -10.19 12.72 -25.59
CA GLY A 46 -8.83 12.20 -25.65
C GLY A 46 -7.81 13.35 -25.70
N HIS A 47 -6.60 13.01 -26.12
CA HIS A 47 -5.42 13.83 -25.98
C HIS A 47 -4.97 14.45 -27.31
N ASN A 48 -4.29 15.60 -27.23
CA ASN A 48 -3.58 16.25 -28.34
C ASN A 48 -4.46 16.75 -29.51
N ASN A 49 -5.71 17.14 -29.25
CA ASN A 49 -6.58 17.76 -30.24
C ASN A 49 -6.02 19.12 -30.70
N ALA A 50 -5.80 19.27 -32.01
CA ALA A 50 -5.17 20.46 -32.59
C ALA A 50 -6.05 21.72 -32.49
N GLU A 51 -7.37 21.59 -32.64
CA GLU A 51 -8.30 22.72 -32.58
C GLU A 51 -8.32 23.35 -31.19
N VAL A 52 -8.35 22.54 -30.13
CA VAL A 52 -8.31 23.06 -28.75
C VAL A 52 -6.97 23.74 -28.44
N LYS A 53 -5.86 23.17 -28.91
CA LYS A 53 -4.53 23.81 -28.77
C LYS A 53 -4.46 25.15 -29.49
N ASN A 54 -5.00 25.23 -30.71
CA ASN A 54 -5.02 26.48 -31.47
C ASN A 54 -5.88 27.53 -30.76
N ALA A 55 -7.05 27.15 -30.23
CA ALA A 55 -7.90 28.06 -29.45
C ALA A 55 -7.18 28.60 -28.19
N ILE A 56 -6.34 27.79 -27.55
CA ILE A 56 -5.49 28.22 -26.42
C ILE A 56 -4.46 29.25 -26.88
N VAL A 57 -3.72 28.95 -27.97
CA VAL A 57 -2.68 29.83 -28.51
C VAL A 57 -3.27 31.16 -28.98
N GLU A 58 -4.36 31.13 -29.77
CA GLU A 58 -5.05 32.33 -30.25
C GLU A 58 -5.57 33.20 -29.10
N GLN A 59 -6.07 32.59 -28.02
CA GLN A 59 -6.49 33.35 -26.86
C GLN A 59 -5.29 34.00 -26.14
N LEU A 60 -4.16 33.32 -26.03
CA LEU A 60 -2.92 33.89 -25.45
C LEU A 60 -2.35 35.04 -26.28
N GLU A 61 -2.53 35.04 -27.59
CA GLU A 61 -2.10 36.14 -28.47
C GLU A 61 -2.89 37.44 -28.23
N THR A 62 -4.10 37.34 -27.67
CA THR A 62 -5.01 38.48 -27.49
C THR A 62 -5.20 38.88 -26.03
N LEU A 63 -5.45 37.92 -25.15
CA LEU A 63 -5.65 38.13 -23.72
C LEU A 63 -5.37 36.84 -22.95
N ASP A 64 -4.27 36.85 -22.19
CA ASP A 64 -3.92 35.78 -21.27
C ASP A 64 -4.83 35.79 -20.02
N TYR A 65 -4.92 36.93 -19.35
CA TYR A 65 -5.59 37.11 -18.07
C TYR A 65 -6.25 38.48 -17.93
N ALA A 66 -7.46 38.48 -17.38
CA ALA A 66 -8.12 39.67 -16.89
C ALA A 66 -8.87 39.34 -15.59
N TYR A 67 -8.81 40.25 -14.62
CA TYR A 67 -9.51 40.06 -13.35
C TYR A 67 -11.02 40.29 -13.54
N LEU A 68 -11.79 39.20 -13.56
CA LEU A 68 -13.18 39.17 -14.00
C LEU A 68 -14.13 40.17 -13.29
N PRO A 69 -13.95 40.48 -11.99
CA PRO A 69 -14.79 41.48 -11.34
C PRO A 69 -14.74 42.88 -11.96
N PHE A 70 -13.71 43.21 -12.76
CA PHE A 70 -13.58 44.50 -13.44
C PHE A 70 -13.71 44.40 -14.96
N PHE A 71 -13.36 43.26 -15.54
CA PHE A 71 -13.26 43.08 -16.99
C PHE A 71 -13.89 41.76 -17.41
N THR A 72 -14.36 41.65 -18.65
CA THR A 72 -14.83 40.37 -19.21
C THR A 72 -14.02 40.02 -20.47
N SER A 73 -14.20 38.81 -20.98
CA SER A 73 -13.60 38.36 -22.24
C SER A 73 -14.67 37.72 -23.12
N ALA A 74 -14.49 37.83 -24.45
CA ALA A 74 -15.41 37.18 -25.39
C ALA A 74 -15.44 35.65 -25.21
N ALA A 75 -14.33 35.03 -24.79
CA ALA A 75 -14.29 33.61 -24.46
C ALA A 75 -15.20 33.26 -23.28
N ALA A 76 -15.11 34.02 -22.18
CA ALA A 76 -15.96 33.83 -21.00
C ALA A 76 -17.45 34.03 -21.32
N GLU A 77 -17.80 35.12 -22.01
CA GLU A 77 -19.20 35.38 -22.40
C GLU A 77 -19.76 34.25 -23.28
N ARG A 78 -18.99 33.78 -24.27
CA ARG A 78 -19.43 32.73 -25.20
C ARG A 78 -19.61 31.38 -24.53
N ILE A 79 -18.69 30.95 -23.66
CA ILE A 79 -18.85 29.67 -22.95
C ILE A 79 -20.02 29.73 -21.97
N CYS A 80 -20.19 30.84 -21.24
CA CYS A 80 -21.33 31.03 -20.35
C CYS A 80 -22.66 30.98 -21.14
N LYS A 81 -22.73 31.66 -22.29
CA LYS A 81 -23.90 31.65 -23.17
C LYS A 81 -24.20 30.24 -23.70
N PHE A 82 -23.19 29.52 -24.17
CA PHE A 82 -23.32 28.13 -24.60
C PHE A 82 -23.93 27.26 -23.50
N LEU A 83 -23.39 27.35 -22.28
CA LEU A 83 -23.87 26.57 -21.13
C LEU A 83 -25.30 26.94 -20.74
N THR A 84 -25.70 28.21 -20.77
CA THR A 84 -27.09 28.58 -20.48
C THR A 84 -28.04 28.08 -21.57
N ASP A 85 -27.67 28.22 -22.84
CA ASP A 85 -28.50 27.82 -23.98
C ASP A 85 -28.73 26.31 -24.01
N SER A 86 -27.73 25.52 -23.61
CA SER A 86 -27.82 24.05 -23.59
C SER A 86 -28.80 23.49 -22.56
N THR A 87 -29.32 24.33 -21.66
CA THR A 87 -30.33 23.95 -20.67
C THR A 87 -31.77 24.15 -21.15
N GLY A 88 -31.97 24.70 -22.34
CA GLY A 88 -33.32 25.04 -22.83
C GLY A 88 -33.95 26.24 -22.13
N GLY A 89 -33.12 27.11 -21.51
CA GLY A 89 -33.58 28.32 -20.83
C GLY A 89 -33.84 28.17 -19.32
N GLU A 90 -33.53 27.02 -18.74
CA GLU A 90 -33.70 26.75 -17.31
C GLU A 90 -32.63 27.45 -16.45
N MET A 91 -31.37 27.45 -16.90
CA MET A 91 -30.25 28.13 -16.23
C MET A 91 -29.96 29.48 -16.86
N GLU A 92 -29.72 30.50 -16.04
CA GLU A 92 -29.60 31.89 -16.50
C GLU A 92 -28.19 32.48 -16.37
N LYS A 93 -27.44 32.10 -15.33
CA LYS A 93 -26.09 32.62 -15.08
C LYS A 93 -25.10 31.50 -14.80
N VAL A 94 -23.84 31.74 -15.15
CA VAL A 94 -22.73 30.82 -14.95
C VAL A 94 -21.60 31.56 -14.23
N PHE A 95 -21.05 30.92 -13.21
CA PHE A 95 -19.88 31.38 -12.46
C PHE A 95 -18.72 30.41 -12.70
N ILE A 96 -17.74 30.84 -13.50
CA ILE A 96 -16.60 30.02 -13.93
C ILE A 96 -15.47 30.05 -12.89
N VAL A 97 -14.95 28.88 -12.55
CA VAL A 97 -13.85 28.63 -11.61
C VAL A 97 -12.82 27.66 -12.23
N SER A 98 -11.78 27.28 -11.50
CA SER A 98 -10.69 26.43 -12.02
C SER A 98 -10.89 24.93 -11.76
N SER A 99 -11.82 24.57 -10.87
CA SER A 99 -12.06 23.17 -10.51
C SER A 99 -13.50 22.89 -10.08
N GLY A 100 -13.90 21.61 -10.10
CA GLY A 100 -15.19 21.18 -9.55
C GLY A 100 -15.30 21.41 -8.04
N THR A 101 -14.19 21.26 -7.32
CA THR A 101 -14.12 21.55 -5.88
C THR A 101 -14.46 23.02 -5.58
N GLU A 102 -13.91 23.95 -6.36
CA GLU A 102 -14.26 25.38 -6.26
C GLU A 102 -15.72 25.64 -6.63
N ALA A 103 -16.26 24.92 -7.63
CA ALA A 103 -17.65 25.07 -8.04
C ALA A 103 -18.63 24.66 -6.94
N VAL A 104 -18.30 23.59 -6.20
CA VAL A 104 -19.07 23.17 -5.02
C VAL A 104 -18.95 24.18 -3.87
N GLU A 105 -17.76 24.69 -3.55
CA GLU A 105 -17.63 25.76 -2.54
C GLU A 105 -18.48 26.98 -2.91
N ALA A 106 -18.43 27.39 -4.18
CA ALA A 106 -19.27 28.46 -4.71
C ALA A 106 -20.77 28.13 -4.59
N SER A 107 -21.19 26.88 -4.86
CA SER A 107 -22.60 26.49 -4.77
C SER A 107 -23.13 26.54 -3.33
N LEU A 108 -22.33 26.11 -2.36
CA LEU A 108 -22.68 26.18 -0.93
C LEU A 108 -22.83 27.64 -0.48
N LYS A 109 -21.89 28.50 -0.87
CA LYS A 109 -21.95 29.94 -0.57
C LYS A 109 -23.13 30.62 -1.27
N MET A 110 -23.41 30.27 -2.52
CA MET A 110 -24.55 30.80 -3.27
C MET A 110 -25.87 30.40 -2.62
N ALA A 111 -26.02 29.13 -2.23
CA ALA A 111 -27.21 28.67 -1.52
C ALA A 111 -27.42 29.41 -0.20
N ARG A 112 -26.35 29.63 0.58
CA ARG A 112 -26.42 30.45 1.79
C ARG A 112 -26.82 31.89 1.47
N GLN A 113 -26.19 32.53 0.48
CA GLN A 113 -26.48 33.91 0.15
C GLN A 113 -27.92 34.07 -0.34
N TYR A 114 -28.43 33.16 -1.18
CA TYR A 114 -29.83 33.14 -1.63
C TYR A 114 -30.82 33.32 -0.46
N PHE A 115 -30.64 32.58 0.63
CA PHE A 115 -31.52 32.73 1.80
C PHE A 115 -31.25 33.98 2.64
N VAL A 116 -30.02 34.48 2.66
CA VAL A 116 -29.72 35.79 3.27
C VAL A 116 -30.47 36.90 2.55
N GLU A 117 -30.49 36.90 1.21
CA GLU A 117 -31.24 37.88 0.40
C GLU A 117 -32.75 37.79 0.64
N LEU A 118 -33.27 36.59 0.97
CA LEU A 118 -34.67 36.37 1.36
C LEU A 118 -34.98 36.72 2.83
N GLY A 119 -34.00 37.19 3.60
CA GLY A 119 -34.15 37.45 5.04
C GLY A 119 -34.21 36.20 5.92
N GLN A 120 -33.99 35.00 5.36
CA GLN A 120 -34.01 33.72 6.07
C GLN A 120 -32.61 33.35 6.59
N THR A 121 -32.06 34.23 7.44
CA THR A 121 -30.66 34.14 7.90
C THR A 121 -30.38 32.95 8.83
N SER A 122 -31.39 32.22 9.31
CA SER A 122 -31.22 30.96 10.05
C SER A 122 -30.73 29.79 9.19
N ARG A 123 -30.97 29.82 7.86
CA ARG A 123 -30.59 28.73 6.95
C ARG A 123 -29.08 28.64 6.75
N THR A 124 -28.44 27.70 7.43
CA THR A 124 -26.98 27.55 7.47
C THR A 124 -26.52 26.11 7.23
N LYS A 125 -27.45 25.14 7.18
CA LYS A 125 -27.16 23.71 7.12
C LYS A 125 -27.32 23.14 5.71
N PHE A 126 -26.70 22.00 5.46
CA PHE A 126 -26.81 21.28 4.20
C PHE A 126 -27.08 19.79 4.48
N ILE A 127 -27.80 19.14 3.58
CA ILE A 127 -27.98 17.69 3.60
C ILE A 127 -27.31 17.12 2.35
N ALA A 128 -26.45 16.13 2.51
CA ALA A 128 -25.79 15.43 1.42
C ALA A 128 -26.02 13.92 1.53
N ARG A 129 -25.42 13.11 0.65
CA ARG A 129 -25.52 11.64 0.72
C ARG A 129 -24.29 11.05 1.40
N LYS A 130 -24.45 9.96 2.13
CA LYS A 130 -23.35 9.07 2.52
C LYS A 130 -22.68 8.54 1.23
N GLN A 131 -21.36 8.31 1.27
CA GLN A 131 -20.58 7.80 0.14
C GLN A 131 -20.61 8.69 -1.11
N SER A 132 -20.75 10.00 -0.91
CA SER A 132 -20.65 11.02 -1.96
C SER A 132 -19.25 11.63 -2.04
N TYR A 133 -18.92 12.21 -3.20
CA TYR A 133 -17.73 13.02 -3.40
C TYR A 133 -18.09 14.38 -4.00
N HIS A 134 -17.78 15.44 -3.27
CA HIS A 134 -18.08 16.82 -3.67
C HIS A 134 -16.85 17.72 -3.74
N GLY A 135 -15.64 17.18 -3.54
CA GLY A 135 -14.38 17.93 -3.58
C GLY A 135 -13.44 17.58 -2.43
N ASN A 136 -12.38 18.39 -2.28
CA ASN A 136 -11.30 18.13 -1.32
C ASN A 136 -10.79 19.39 -0.58
N THR A 137 -11.51 20.51 -0.64
CA THR A 137 -11.36 21.66 0.28
C THR A 137 -12.18 21.41 1.55
N LEU A 138 -11.99 22.17 2.63
CA LEU A 138 -12.67 21.88 3.91
C LEU A 138 -14.20 21.88 3.79
N GLY A 139 -14.82 22.81 3.08
CA GLY A 139 -16.28 22.86 2.92
C GLY A 139 -16.81 21.75 2.01
N SER A 140 -16.18 21.56 0.86
CA SER A 140 -16.55 20.49 -0.09
C SER A 140 -16.30 19.07 0.46
N LEU A 141 -15.22 18.86 1.22
CA LEU A 141 -14.90 17.61 1.90
C LEU A 141 -15.87 17.33 3.06
N ALA A 142 -16.27 18.37 3.81
CA ALA A 142 -17.32 18.28 4.83
C ALA A 142 -18.69 17.95 4.20
N THR A 143 -18.92 18.40 2.97
CA THR A 143 -20.15 18.12 2.22
C THR A 143 -20.18 16.68 1.69
N GLY A 144 -19.08 16.21 1.08
CA GLY A 144 -18.92 14.82 0.68
C GLY A 144 -18.85 13.85 1.88
N PHE A 145 -18.94 12.55 1.64
CA PHE A 145 -18.89 11.54 2.70
C PHE A 145 -18.02 10.33 2.35
N HIS A 146 -16.83 10.60 1.81
CA HIS A 146 -15.78 9.59 1.66
C HIS A 146 -15.02 9.42 2.99
N LYS A 147 -15.50 8.52 3.86
CA LYS A 147 -14.98 8.39 5.25
C LYS A 147 -13.45 8.33 5.35
N GLY A 148 -12.79 7.50 4.52
CA GLY A 148 -11.33 7.38 4.54
C GLY A 148 -10.58 8.68 4.24
N ARG A 149 -11.10 9.54 3.35
CA ARG A 149 -10.48 10.85 3.03
C ARG A 149 -10.79 11.89 4.10
N ARG A 150 -11.94 11.80 4.75
CA ARG A 150 -12.38 12.72 5.80
C ARG A 150 -11.70 12.48 7.14
N ALA A 151 -11.40 11.23 7.48
CA ALA A 151 -11.07 10.79 8.84
C ALA A 151 -10.00 11.63 9.54
N ILE A 152 -8.92 11.99 8.86
CA ILE A 152 -7.82 12.78 9.44
C ILE A 152 -8.22 14.27 9.64
N TYR A 153 -9.17 14.76 8.85
CA TYR A 153 -9.59 16.16 8.85
C TYR A 153 -10.86 16.43 9.65
N GLU A 154 -11.60 15.41 10.13
CA GLU A 154 -12.87 15.59 10.88
C GLU A 154 -12.83 16.72 11.93
N PRO A 155 -11.78 16.90 12.76
CA PRO A 155 -11.74 17.99 13.75
C PRO A 155 -11.76 19.41 13.17
N ILE A 156 -11.43 19.58 11.89
CA ILE A 156 -11.38 20.87 11.18
C ILE A 156 -12.44 20.99 10.07
N LEU A 157 -13.30 19.97 9.91
CA LEU A 157 -14.42 20.02 8.98
C LEU A 157 -15.60 20.80 9.57
N ALA A 158 -16.38 21.42 8.69
CA ALA A 158 -17.61 22.09 9.10
C ALA A 158 -18.64 21.07 9.62
N THR A 159 -19.34 21.40 10.70
CA THR A 159 -20.32 20.54 11.37
C THR A 159 -21.78 20.81 10.97
N ASN A 160 -21.99 21.68 9.97
CA ASN A 160 -23.29 22.10 9.47
C ASN A 160 -23.81 21.24 8.29
N VAL A 161 -23.23 20.07 8.06
CA VAL A 161 -23.67 19.13 7.03
C VAL A 161 -24.11 17.82 7.69
N SER A 162 -25.29 17.33 7.31
CA SER A 162 -25.73 15.97 7.63
C SER A 162 -25.85 15.10 6.37
N HIS A 163 -25.93 13.79 6.55
CA HIS A 163 -25.83 12.82 5.45
C HIS A 163 -26.92 11.75 5.51
N VAL A 164 -27.73 11.67 4.46
CA VAL A 164 -28.73 10.61 4.24
C VAL A 164 -28.16 9.48 3.39
N SER A 165 -28.84 8.34 3.32
CA SER A 165 -28.40 7.19 2.52
C SER A 165 -28.33 7.50 1.02
N PRO A 166 -27.36 6.91 0.28
CA PRO A 166 -27.33 7.05 -1.16
C PRO A 166 -28.44 6.21 -1.82
N CYS A 167 -28.83 6.59 -3.03
CA CYS A 167 -29.61 5.72 -3.90
C CYS A 167 -28.70 4.65 -4.50
N TYR A 168 -28.55 3.52 -3.81
CA TYR A 168 -27.70 2.42 -4.23
C TYR A 168 -28.44 1.08 -4.16
N SER A 169 -29.22 0.76 -5.19
CA SER A 169 -30.14 -0.39 -5.18
C SER A 169 -29.47 -1.75 -4.96
N TYR A 170 -28.24 -1.96 -5.44
CA TYR A 170 -27.54 -3.24 -5.23
C TYR A 170 -27.33 -3.55 -3.74
N ARG A 171 -27.14 -2.55 -2.87
CA ARG A 171 -26.90 -2.76 -1.43
C ARG A 171 -28.02 -2.25 -0.52
N GLY A 172 -28.65 -1.15 -0.90
CA GLY A 172 -29.62 -0.43 -0.07
C GLY A 172 -31.07 -0.82 -0.27
N ARG A 173 -31.41 -1.55 -1.35
CA ARG A 173 -32.77 -2.02 -1.63
C ARG A 173 -32.95 -3.43 -1.07
N ASN A 174 -34.07 -3.67 -0.40
CA ASN A 174 -34.41 -5.01 0.09
C ASN A 174 -34.77 -5.93 -1.10
N GLU A 175 -34.57 -7.25 -0.96
CA GLU A 175 -34.76 -8.19 -2.08
C GLU A 175 -36.17 -8.15 -2.69
N GLU A 176 -37.19 -7.95 -1.86
CA GLU A 176 -38.61 -7.89 -2.27
C GLU A 176 -39.11 -6.46 -2.52
N GLU A 177 -38.25 -5.44 -2.33
CA GLU A 177 -38.64 -4.03 -2.46
C GLU A 177 -38.59 -3.59 -3.94
N ARG A 178 -39.72 -3.10 -4.43
CA ARG A 178 -39.81 -2.47 -5.75
C ARG A 178 -39.05 -1.14 -5.75
N ASP A 179 -38.59 -0.71 -6.92
CA ASP A 179 -37.85 0.54 -7.05
C ASP A 179 -38.66 1.74 -6.55
N GLU A 180 -39.98 1.78 -6.79
CA GLU A 180 -40.80 2.88 -6.30
C GLU A 180 -40.88 2.94 -4.77
N ASP A 181 -40.91 1.79 -4.11
CA ASP A 181 -40.98 1.73 -2.65
C ASP A 181 -39.62 2.06 -2.02
N TYR A 182 -38.53 1.67 -2.67
CA TYR A 182 -37.18 2.11 -2.30
C TYR A 182 -37.02 3.62 -2.39
N VAL A 183 -37.48 4.23 -3.49
CA VAL A 183 -37.47 5.69 -3.68
C VAL A 183 -38.27 6.39 -2.59
N LYS A 184 -39.49 5.90 -2.28
CA LYS A 184 -40.32 6.48 -1.21
C LYS A 184 -39.60 6.44 0.14
N ARG A 185 -38.90 5.34 0.46
CA ARG A 185 -38.15 5.22 1.69
C ARG A 185 -36.98 6.20 1.77
N LEU A 186 -36.23 6.38 0.69
CA LEU A 186 -35.16 7.39 0.64
C LEU A 186 -35.71 8.82 0.72
N ALA A 187 -36.88 9.07 0.12
CA ALA A 187 -37.54 10.37 0.21
C ALA A 187 -38.04 10.67 1.61
N GLN A 188 -38.57 9.64 2.31
CA GLN A 188 -38.93 9.73 3.71
C GLN A 188 -37.70 9.97 4.60
N GLU A 189 -36.58 9.29 4.34
CA GLU A 189 -35.33 9.54 5.07
C GLU A 189 -34.85 10.99 4.90
N LEU A 190 -34.95 11.55 3.69
CA LEU A 190 -34.64 12.96 3.46
C LEU A 190 -35.61 13.89 4.21
N GLU A 191 -36.92 13.61 4.17
CA GLU A 191 -37.93 14.34 4.92
C GLU A 191 -37.63 14.34 6.42
N ASP A 192 -37.34 13.17 7.00
CA ASP A 192 -37.01 13.01 8.41
C ASP A 192 -35.75 13.80 8.79
N GLU A 193 -34.74 13.82 7.90
CA GLU A 193 -33.52 14.60 8.12
C GLU A 193 -33.79 16.12 8.08
N PHE A 194 -34.66 16.60 7.21
CA PHE A 194 -35.11 18.00 7.24
C PHE A 194 -35.77 18.34 8.58
N GLN A 195 -36.62 17.45 9.11
CA GLN A 195 -37.23 17.66 10.43
C GLN A 195 -36.19 17.67 11.55
N ALA A 196 -35.23 16.74 11.53
CA ALA A 196 -34.17 16.64 12.52
C ALA A 196 -33.25 17.88 12.53
N GLN A 197 -32.93 18.42 11.36
CA GLN A 197 -32.11 19.63 11.26
C GLN A 197 -32.87 20.93 11.56
N GLY A 198 -34.20 20.87 11.57
CA GLY A 198 -35.11 22.01 11.55
C GLY A 198 -35.22 22.53 10.11
N PRO A 199 -36.38 22.39 9.42
CA PRO A 199 -36.48 22.69 7.99
C PRO A 199 -36.08 24.13 7.63
N GLY A 200 -36.39 25.09 8.50
CA GLY A 200 -36.00 26.50 8.37
C GLY A 200 -34.51 26.80 8.59
N ASN A 201 -33.68 25.78 8.82
CA ASN A 201 -32.23 25.89 8.98
C ASN A 201 -31.45 25.30 7.80
N VAL A 202 -32.11 24.57 6.89
CA VAL A 202 -31.43 23.88 5.79
C VAL A 202 -31.43 24.74 4.53
N CYS A 203 -30.26 25.01 3.95
CA CYS A 203 -30.12 25.69 2.68
C CYS A 203 -30.48 24.76 1.51
N ALA A 204 -29.86 23.58 1.47
CA ALA A 204 -29.94 22.74 0.28
C ALA A 204 -29.74 21.25 0.58
N PHE A 205 -30.32 20.43 -0.29
CA PHE A 205 -29.89 19.06 -0.52
C PHE A 205 -28.93 19.01 -1.70
N ILE A 206 -27.78 18.35 -1.55
CA ILE A 206 -26.76 18.21 -2.58
C ILE A 206 -26.46 16.74 -2.88
N ALA A 207 -26.40 16.39 -4.17
CA ALA A 207 -26.12 15.04 -4.63
C ALA A 207 -25.45 15.05 -6.01
N GLU A 208 -24.60 14.06 -6.27
CA GLU A 208 -24.13 13.78 -7.63
C GLU A 208 -25.28 13.14 -8.44
N THR A 209 -25.56 13.61 -9.66
CA THR A 209 -26.63 13.05 -10.49
C THR A 209 -26.37 11.56 -10.80
N VAL A 210 -25.16 11.24 -11.25
CA VAL A 210 -24.61 9.88 -11.26
C VAL A 210 -23.32 9.92 -10.45
N SER A 211 -23.21 9.05 -9.45
CA SER A 211 -22.07 9.08 -8.53
C SER A 211 -20.78 8.64 -9.21
N GLY A 212 -19.66 9.24 -8.83
CA GLY A 212 -18.33 8.88 -9.33
C GLY A 212 -17.74 7.61 -8.72
N THR A 213 -16.43 7.59 -8.52
CA THR A 213 -15.71 6.43 -7.94
C THR A 213 -16.11 6.08 -6.51
N THR A 214 -16.62 7.02 -5.72
CA THR A 214 -16.89 6.80 -4.28
C THR A 214 -18.06 5.86 -4.03
N LEU A 215 -19.05 5.85 -4.92
CA LEU A 215 -20.15 4.88 -4.92
C LEU A 215 -20.06 3.91 -6.12
N GLY A 216 -19.14 4.17 -7.05
CA GLY A 216 -18.83 3.34 -8.20
C GLY A 216 -19.83 3.46 -9.35
N CYS A 217 -19.99 4.64 -9.92
CA CYS A 217 -20.78 4.87 -11.14
C CYS A 217 -22.27 4.52 -11.01
N VAL A 218 -22.84 4.64 -9.81
CA VAL A 218 -24.25 4.29 -9.57
C VAL A 218 -25.17 5.35 -10.21
N PRO A 219 -25.98 4.98 -11.22
CA PRO A 219 -27.08 5.82 -11.65
C PRO A 219 -28.22 5.75 -10.60
N PRO A 220 -29.01 6.82 -10.46
CA PRO A 220 -30.19 6.81 -9.61
C PRO A 220 -31.22 5.80 -10.15
N VAL A 221 -31.99 5.17 -9.27
CA VAL A 221 -33.17 4.42 -9.73
C VAL A 221 -34.23 5.40 -10.26
N PRO A 222 -35.07 4.98 -11.23
CA PRO A 222 -36.08 5.86 -11.81
C PRO A 222 -36.96 6.56 -10.77
N GLY A 223 -37.16 7.86 -10.94
CA GLY A 223 -37.99 8.68 -10.05
C GLY A 223 -37.32 9.17 -8.76
N TYR A 224 -36.09 8.72 -8.45
CA TYR A 224 -35.36 9.15 -7.24
C TYR A 224 -35.24 10.68 -7.15
N PHE A 225 -34.69 11.34 -8.16
CA PHE A 225 -34.48 12.79 -8.11
C PHE A 225 -35.79 13.59 -8.11
N LYS A 226 -36.84 13.07 -8.76
CA LYS A 226 -38.17 13.69 -8.69
C LYS A 226 -38.67 13.70 -7.24
N ALA A 227 -38.54 12.57 -6.54
CA ALA A 227 -38.93 12.47 -5.13
C ALA A 227 -38.06 13.37 -4.22
N MET A 228 -36.75 13.44 -4.44
CA MET A 228 -35.87 14.33 -3.67
C MET A 228 -36.22 15.81 -3.91
N ARG A 229 -36.54 16.18 -5.17
CA ARG A 229 -36.98 17.53 -5.53
C ARG A 229 -38.27 17.90 -4.81
N GLU A 230 -39.26 17.02 -4.81
CA GLU A 230 -40.52 17.24 -4.11
C GLU A 230 -40.32 17.47 -2.60
N VAL A 231 -39.36 16.77 -1.97
CA VAL A 231 -38.99 17.02 -0.56
C VAL A 231 -38.37 18.43 -0.40
N CYS A 232 -37.41 18.79 -1.25
CA CYS A 232 -36.77 20.12 -1.20
C CYS A 232 -37.79 21.24 -1.37
N ASP A 233 -38.74 21.08 -2.29
CA ASP A 233 -39.82 22.05 -2.56
C ASP A 233 -40.72 22.28 -1.36
N ARG A 234 -41.12 21.21 -0.66
CA ARG A 234 -41.94 21.33 0.57
C ARG A 234 -41.27 22.17 1.64
N HIS A 235 -39.94 22.06 1.76
CA HIS A 235 -39.16 22.78 2.77
C HIS A 235 -38.60 24.11 2.27
N GLY A 236 -38.86 24.48 1.02
CA GLY A 236 -38.30 25.66 0.36
C GLY A 236 -36.77 25.65 0.29
N ALA A 237 -36.14 24.48 0.37
CA ALA A 237 -34.70 24.30 0.24
C ALA A 237 -34.29 24.20 -1.23
N LEU A 238 -33.02 24.47 -1.53
CA LEU A 238 -32.48 24.34 -2.88
C LEU A 238 -32.07 22.88 -3.18
N LEU A 239 -32.24 22.47 -4.43
CA LEU A 239 -31.61 21.26 -4.97
C LEU A 239 -30.32 21.62 -5.70
N ILE A 240 -29.19 21.06 -5.25
CA ILE A 240 -27.89 21.19 -5.91
C ILE A 240 -27.54 19.84 -6.55
N LEU A 241 -27.34 19.82 -7.86
CA LEU A 241 -26.85 18.64 -8.57
C LEU A 241 -25.38 18.81 -8.97
N ASP A 242 -24.55 17.96 -8.40
CA ASP A 242 -23.13 17.86 -8.72
C ASP A 242 -22.93 16.99 -9.95
N GLU A 243 -22.62 17.63 -11.07
CA GLU A 243 -22.36 16.99 -12.35
C GLU A 243 -20.90 17.16 -12.79
N VAL A 244 -20.00 17.37 -11.83
CA VAL A 244 -18.56 17.49 -12.08
C VAL A 244 -18.02 16.24 -12.79
N MET A 245 -18.51 15.04 -12.49
CA MET A 245 -18.11 13.81 -13.19
C MET A 245 -19.13 13.32 -14.22
N SER A 246 -20.42 13.41 -13.92
CA SER A 246 -21.50 12.79 -14.71
C SER A 246 -22.05 13.68 -15.84
N GLY A 247 -21.85 14.99 -15.73
CA GLY A 247 -22.30 15.97 -16.73
C GLY A 247 -21.32 16.16 -17.88
N MET A 248 -21.58 17.23 -18.62
CA MET A 248 -20.85 17.64 -19.82
C MET A 248 -20.72 16.52 -20.86
N GLY A 249 -21.76 15.69 -20.97
CA GLY A 249 -21.85 14.64 -21.98
C GLY A 249 -21.56 13.23 -21.51
N ARG A 250 -20.91 13.04 -20.35
CA ARG A 250 -20.37 11.73 -19.91
C ARG A 250 -21.43 10.62 -19.86
N THR A 251 -22.65 10.97 -19.50
CA THR A 251 -23.78 10.05 -19.38
C THR A 251 -24.69 10.00 -20.61
N GLY A 252 -24.31 10.65 -21.72
CA GLY A 252 -25.07 10.67 -22.97
C GLY A 252 -25.99 11.88 -23.15
N THR A 253 -26.13 12.76 -22.16
CA THR A 253 -26.71 14.10 -22.33
C THR A 253 -25.72 15.13 -21.82
N LEU A 254 -25.82 16.38 -22.28
CA LEU A 254 -24.88 17.41 -21.84
C LEU A 254 -25.04 17.67 -20.34
N HIS A 255 -26.28 17.71 -19.85
CA HIS A 255 -26.56 17.73 -18.41
C HIS A 255 -27.25 16.41 -18.04
N ALA A 256 -26.72 15.70 -17.05
CA ALA A 256 -27.24 14.38 -16.67
C ALA A 256 -28.68 14.47 -16.12
N TRP A 257 -29.02 15.57 -15.45
CA TRP A 257 -30.36 15.83 -14.91
C TRP A 257 -31.46 15.88 -15.98
N GLN A 258 -31.11 16.12 -17.25
CA GLN A 258 -32.07 16.06 -18.37
C GLN A 258 -32.70 14.67 -18.50
N GLN A 259 -31.94 13.61 -18.20
CA GLN A 259 -32.43 12.24 -18.22
C GLN A 259 -33.30 11.90 -17.00
N GLU A 260 -33.16 12.67 -15.92
CA GLU A 260 -33.96 12.54 -14.70
C GLU A 260 -35.26 13.34 -14.75
N GLY A 261 -35.38 14.26 -15.71
CA GLY A 261 -36.54 15.16 -15.85
C GLY A 261 -36.67 16.15 -14.68
N VAL A 262 -35.56 16.49 -14.01
CA VAL A 262 -35.53 17.38 -12.85
C VAL A 262 -34.53 18.50 -13.07
N VAL A 263 -34.99 19.74 -13.04
CA VAL A 263 -34.12 20.91 -13.12
C VAL A 263 -33.58 21.24 -11.72
N PRO A 264 -32.24 21.26 -11.51
CA PRO A 264 -31.68 21.70 -10.24
C PRO A 264 -31.72 23.22 -10.11
N ASP A 265 -31.63 23.71 -8.87
CA ASP A 265 -31.56 25.15 -8.62
C ASP A 265 -30.14 25.68 -8.82
N LEU A 266 -29.15 24.83 -8.52
CA LEU A 266 -27.73 25.05 -8.76
C LEU A 266 -27.13 23.77 -9.36
N GLN A 267 -26.33 23.91 -10.41
CA GLN A 267 -25.60 22.80 -11.01
C GLN A 267 -24.09 23.09 -10.96
N THR A 268 -23.28 22.10 -10.59
CA THR A 268 -21.82 22.21 -10.71
C THR A 268 -21.32 21.31 -11.84
N VAL A 269 -20.37 21.80 -12.64
CA VAL A 269 -19.75 21.08 -13.76
C VAL A 269 -18.25 21.36 -13.80
N ALA A 270 -17.45 20.42 -14.31
CA ALA A 270 -16.02 20.59 -14.57
C ALA A 270 -15.57 19.49 -15.54
N LYS A 271 -14.35 18.96 -15.40
CA LYS A 271 -13.85 17.75 -16.09
C LYS A 271 -14.14 17.78 -17.60
N GLY A 272 -15.20 17.09 -18.05
CA GLY A 272 -15.64 17.07 -19.45
C GLY A 272 -15.88 18.46 -20.05
N LEU A 273 -16.12 19.49 -19.21
CA LEU A 273 -16.22 20.89 -19.64
C LEU A 273 -14.98 21.36 -20.44
N GLY A 274 -13.78 21.10 -19.90
CA GLY A 274 -12.52 21.52 -20.51
C GLY A 274 -11.68 20.38 -21.09
N ALA A 275 -12.18 19.14 -20.98
CA ALA A 275 -11.52 17.91 -21.41
C ALA A 275 -10.04 17.75 -20.99
N GLY A 276 -9.62 18.40 -19.89
CA GLY A 276 -8.24 18.35 -19.39
C GLY A 276 -7.22 19.25 -20.11
N TYR A 277 -7.64 20.06 -21.09
CA TYR A 277 -6.73 20.97 -21.80
C TYR A 277 -6.35 22.19 -20.96
N MET A 278 -7.30 22.69 -20.16
CA MET A 278 -7.09 23.73 -19.15
C MET A 278 -7.96 23.44 -17.91
N PRO A 279 -7.50 23.79 -16.69
CA PRO A 279 -8.32 23.68 -15.48
C PRO A 279 -9.56 24.59 -15.60
N ILE A 280 -10.75 24.01 -15.49
CA ILE A 280 -12.01 24.75 -15.50
C ILE A 280 -13.12 23.98 -14.79
N GLY A 281 -13.95 24.71 -14.05
CA GLY A 281 -15.23 24.30 -13.50
C GLY A 281 -16.24 25.44 -13.58
N ALA A 282 -17.51 25.15 -13.31
CA ALA A 282 -18.55 26.15 -13.32
C ALA A 282 -19.67 25.81 -12.33
N LEU A 283 -20.26 26.85 -11.75
CA LEU A 283 -21.55 26.84 -11.08
C LEU A 283 -22.57 27.48 -12.02
N MET A 284 -23.64 26.77 -12.34
CA MET A 284 -24.78 27.27 -13.11
C MET A 284 -25.94 27.55 -12.16
N LEU A 285 -26.63 28.67 -12.39
CA LEU A 285 -27.69 29.19 -11.52
C LEU A 285 -29.01 29.22 -12.25
N HIS A 286 -30.02 28.58 -11.65
CA HIS A 286 -31.39 28.66 -12.12
C HIS A 286 -31.92 30.09 -11.99
N LYS A 287 -32.81 30.49 -12.91
CA LYS A 287 -33.43 31.83 -12.96
C LYS A 287 -33.95 32.30 -11.59
N LYS A 288 -34.60 31.42 -10.83
CA LYS A 288 -35.13 31.75 -9.49
C LYS A 288 -34.06 32.28 -8.53
N VAL A 289 -32.84 31.75 -8.59
CA VAL A 289 -31.72 32.17 -7.72
C VAL A 289 -31.21 33.53 -8.18
N VAL A 290 -31.09 33.72 -9.50
CA VAL A 290 -30.66 34.98 -10.12
C VAL A 290 -31.66 36.10 -9.82
N ASP A 291 -32.97 35.83 -9.89
CA ASP A 291 -34.04 36.78 -9.57
C ASP A 291 -33.95 37.28 -8.13
N VAL A 292 -33.65 36.38 -7.17
CA VAL A 292 -33.50 36.74 -5.76
C VAL A 292 -32.27 37.62 -5.54
N LEU A 293 -31.12 37.24 -6.09
CA LEU A 293 -29.91 38.08 -6.02
C LEU A 293 -30.14 39.46 -6.64
N SER A 294 -30.80 39.51 -7.79
CA SER A 294 -31.04 40.75 -8.55
C SER A 294 -31.97 41.72 -7.81
N LYS A 295 -32.89 41.21 -7.00
CA LYS A 295 -33.77 42.01 -6.13
C LYS A 295 -33.10 42.42 -4.82
N GLY A 296 -32.16 41.61 -4.33
CA GLY A 296 -31.37 41.88 -3.14
C GLY A 296 -30.10 42.68 -3.44
N SER A 297 -28.95 42.15 -3.05
CA SER A 297 -27.64 42.81 -3.16
C SER A 297 -27.13 43.05 -4.58
N LYS A 298 -27.70 42.39 -5.60
CA LYS A 298 -27.27 42.43 -7.02
C LYS A 298 -25.85 41.92 -7.27
N ALA A 299 -25.27 41.23 -6.30
CA ALA A 299 -23.90 40.72 -6.38
C ALA A 299 -23.80 39.35 -5.72
N PHE A 300 -22.91 38.49 -6.23
CA PHE A 300 -22.48 37.30 -5.50
C PHE A 300 -21.24 37.65 -4.66
N VAL A 301 -21.29 37.45 -3.35
CA VAL A 301 -20.17 37.76 -2.43
C VAL A 301 -19.16 36.60 -2.43
N HIS A 302 -18.56 36.39 -3.61
CA HIS A 302 -17.50 35.44 -3.86
C HIS A 302 -16.72 35.86 -5.10
N SER A 303 -15.40 35.94 -4.99
CA SER A 303 -14.50 36.21 -6.10
C SER A 303 -13.22 35.40 -5.91
N GLN A 304 -12.59 35.03 -7.02
CA GLN A 304 -11.29 34.36 -7.04
C GLN A 304 -10.40 34.99 -8.11
N THR A 305 -9.08 34.92 -7.91
CA THR A 305 -8.12 35.52 -8.84
C THR A 305 -8.29 35.02 -10.27
N TYR A 306 -8.38 33.70 -10.48
CA TYR A 306 -8.50 33.09 -11.81
C TYR A 306 -9.94 32.80 -12.26
N GLN A 307 -10.92 33.40 -11.59
CA GLN A 307 -12.33 33.29 -11.99
C GLN A 307 -12.49 33.72 -13.46
N GLY A 308 -13.13 32.89 -14.29
CA GLY A 308 -13.35 33.18 -15.71
C GLY A 308 -12.07 33.36 -16.54
N HIS A 309 -10.97 32.66 -16.20
CA HIS A 309 -9.71 32.76 -16.93
C HIS A 309 -9.91 32.62 -18.46
N PRO A 310 -9.55 33.63 -19.29
CA PRO A 310 -9.88 33.67 -20.72
C PRO A 310 -9.41 32.44 -21.50
N VAL A 311 -8.14 32.03 -21.30
CA VAL A 311 -7.56 30.83 -21.94
C VAL A 311 -8.33 29.55 -21.60
N ALA A 312 -8.72 29.35 -20.33
CA ALA A 312 -9.51 28.19 -19.93
C ALA A 312 -10.92 28.22 -20.55
N CYS A 313 -11.54 29.40 -20.61
CA CYS A 313 -12.84 29.58 -21.27
C CYS A 313 -12.79 29.30 -22.77
N ALA A 314 -11.72 29.74 -23.45
CA ALA A 314 -11.53 29.48 -24.88
C ALA A 314 -11.32 27.99 -25.16
N ALA A 315 -10.48 27.32 -24.36
CA ALA A 315 -10.28 25.88 -24.44
C ALA A 315 -11.60 25.11 -24.23
N ALA A 316 -12.36 25.45 -23.19
CA ALA A 316 -13.64 24.82 -22.90
C ALA A 316 -14.67 25.04 -24.03
N LEU A 317 -14.74 26.25 -24.58
CA LEU A 317 -15.61 26.54 -25.72
C LEU A 317 -15.25 25.71 -26.95
N ALA A 318 -13.95 25.59 -27.28
CA ALA A 318 -13.49 24.72 -28.36
C ALA A 318 -13.88 23.26 -28.11
N VAL A 319 -13.67 22.76 -26.89
CA VAL A 319 -14.08 21.40 -26.49
C VAL A 319 -15.57 21.18 -26.70
N GLN A 320 -16.42 22.07 -26.19
CA GLN A 320 -17.87 21.90 -26.28
C GLN A 320 -18.37 22.05 -27.73
N ASN A 321 -17.77 22.93 -28.53
CA ASN A 321 -18.07 23.04 -29.95
C ASN A 321 -17.75 21.74 -30.71
N ILE A 322 -16.62 21.09 -30.40
CA ILE A 322 -16.26 19.78 -30.97
C ILE A 322 -17.32 18.74 -30.57
N VAL A 323 -17.67 18.66 -29.28
CA VAL A 323 -18.68 17.70 -28.78
C VAL A 323 -20.00 17.82 -29.55
N VAL A 324 -20.46 19.04 -29.79
CA VAL A 324 -21.71 19.30 -30.53
C VAL A 324 -21.52 19.01 -32.03
N ARG A 325 -20.50 19.59 -32.66
CA ARG A 325 -20.27 19.50 -34.11
C ARG A 325 -20.07 18.06 -34.58
N GLU A 326 -19.33 17.26 -33.82
CA GLU A 326 -19.02 15.87 -34.15
C GLU A 326 -20.07 14.88 -33.59
N ASN A 327 -21.16 15.40 -33.00
CA ASN A 327 -22.23 14.61 -32.41
C ASN A 327 -21.72 13.55 -31.43
N LEU A 328 -20.72 13.89 -30.61
CA LEU A 328 -20.02 12.93 -29.75
C LEU A 328 -20.94 12.36 -28.67
N LEU A 329 -21.99 13.08 -28.27
CA LEU A 329 -22.97 12.56 -27.31
C LEU A 329 -23.73 11.34 -27.85
N GLU A 330 -23.94 11.27 -29.16
CA GLU A 330 -24.51 10.06 -29.76
C GLU A 330 -23.54 8.90 -29.66
N ASN A 331 -22.25 9.13 -29.93
CA ASN A 331 -21.25 8.09 -29.73
C ASN A 331 -21.16 7.65 -28.25
N VAL A 332 -21.28 8.58 -27.29
CA VAL A 332 -21.35 8.24 -25.86
C VAL A 332 -22.52 7.30 -25.56
N ARG A 333 -23.69 7.49 -26.16
CA ARG A 333 -24.86 6.60 -25.97
C ARG A 333 -24.59 5.24 -26.60
N VAL A 334 -24.25 5.20 -27.89
CA VAL A 334 -24.04 3.97 -28.66
C VAL A 334 -22.93 3.12 -28.04
N GLN A 335 -21.76 3.71 -27.79
CA GLN A 335 -20.62 2.99 -27.21
C GLN A 335 -20.83 2.70 -25.72
N GLY A 336 -21.59 3.53 -25.02
CA GLY A 336 -21.97 3.30 -23.64
C GLY A 336 -22.86 2.07 -23.46
N GLU A 337 -23.87 1.90 -24.33
CA GLU A 337 -24.70 0.69 -24.37
C GLU A 337 -23.87 -0.55 -24.72
N LEU A 338 -22.99 -0.45 -25.72
CA LEU A 338 -22.07 -1.54 -26.07
C LEU A 338 -21.16 -1.93 -24.90
N LEU A 339 -20.56 -0.93 -24.25
CA LEU A 339 -19.68 -1.13 -23.10
C LEU A 339 -20.40 -1.84 -21.96
N GLY A 340 -21.58 -1.36 -21.57
CA GLY A 340 -22.41 -1.98 -20.54
C GLY A 340 -22.76 -3.42 -20.86
N LYS A 341 -23.24 -3.67 -22.08
CA LYS A 341 -23.58 -5.00 -22.58
C LYS A 341 -22.37 -5.95 -22.49
N LEU A 342 -21.23 -5.55 -23.03
CA LEU A 342 -20.03 -6.40 -23.06
C LEU A 342 -19.46 -6.65 -21.66
N LEU A 343 -19.49 -5.65 -20.76
CA LEU A 343 -19.08 -5.88 -19.36
C LEU A 343 -19.99 -6.91 -18.69
N GLN A 344 -21.31 -6.79 -18.87
CA GLN A 344 -22.26 -7.76 -18.32
C GLN A 344 -22.02 -9.17 -18.88
N GLU A 345 -21.81 -9.30 -20.18
CA GLU A 345 -21.57 -10.58 -20.86
C GLU A 345 -20.24 -11.23 -20.46
N ARG A 346 -19.15 -10.46 -20.40
CA ARG A 346 -17.79 -10.99 -20.25
C ARG A 346 -17.29 -11.04 -18.80
N VAL A 347 -17.74 -10.13 -17.94
CA VAL A 347 -17.33 -10.11 -16.52
C VAL A 347 -18.49 -10.26 -15.54
N GLY A 348 -19.72 -9.92 -15.93
CA GLY A 348 -20.89 -9.97 -15.06
C GLY A 348 -21.20 -11.37 -14.52
N GLY A 349 -20.79 -12.45 -15.20
CA GLY A 349 -20.92 -13.84 -14.73
C GLY A 349 -19.85 -14.28 -13.71
N HIS A 350 -18.79 -13.50 -13.52
CA HIS A 350 -17.69 -13.88 -12.66
C HIS A 350 -18.11 -13.92 -11.18
N LYS A 351 -17.71 -14.97 -10.43
CA LYS A 351 -18.15 -15.19 -9.03
C LYS A 351 -17.75 -14.08 -8.05
N HIS A 352 -16.74 -13.28 -8.40
CA HIS A 352 -16.27 -12.13 -7.62
C HIS A 352 -16.67 -10.78 -8.20
N VAL A 353 -17.45 -10.76 -9.28
CA VAL A 353 -18.09 -9.55 -9.78
C VAL A 353 -19.50 -9.51 -9.22
N GLY A 354 -19.70 -8.62 -8.25
CA GLY A 354 -20.96 -8.45 -7.56
C GLY A 354 -21.97 -7.70 -8.41
N ASP A 355 -21.52 -6.59 -9.00
CA ASP A 355 -22.38 -5.69 -9.74
C ASP A 355 -21.61 -4.99 -10.88
N VAL A 356 -22.28 -4.79 -12.01
CA VAL A 356 -21.79 -4.06 -13.18
C VAL A 356 -22.83 -3.00 -13.51
N ARG A 357 -22.44 -1.73 -13.42
CA ARG A 357 -23.40 -0.63 -13.47
C ARG A 357 -22.78 0.62 -14.07
N GLY A 358 -23.61 1.46 -14.66
CA GLY A 358 -23.15 2.68 -15.29
C GLY A 358 -24.20 3.28 -16.22
N ARG A 359 -23.81 4.38 -16.86
CA ARG A 359 -24.62 5.09 -17.84
C ARG A 359 -23.72 5.86 -18.80
N GLY A 360 -24.03 5.86 -20.09
CA GLY A 360 -23.16 6.44 -21.12
C GLY A 360 -21.76 5.80 -21.05
N LEU A 361 -20.70 6.61 -21.05
CA LEU A 361 -19.32 6.13 -20.91
C LEU A 361 -18.81 6.31 -19.47
N LEU A 362 -19.63 5.99 -18.46
CA LEU A 362 -19.25 5.97 -17.04
C LEU A 362 -19.71 4.67 -16.40
N TRP A 363 -18.80 3.71 -16.22
CA TRP A 363 -19.11 2.35 -15.77
C TRP A 363 -18.23 1.91 -14.61
N GLY A 364 -18.83 1.21 -13.65
CA GLY A 364 -18.18 0.58 -12.52
C GLY A 364 -18.36 -0.94 -12.56
N VAL A 365 -17.29 -1.66 -12.21
CA VAL A 365 -17.33 -3.10 -11.92
C VAL A 365 -16.96 -3.28 -10.46
N GLU A 366 -17.91 -3.77 -9.66
CA GLU A 366 -17.75 -3.98 -8.23
C GLU A 366 -17.34 -5.41 -7.90
N PHE A 367 -16.33 -5.53 -7.03
CA PHE A 367 -15.78 -6.81 -6.62
C PHE A 367 -16.23 -7.19 -5.21
N VAL A 368 -16.63 -8.46 -5.06
CA VAL A 368 -17.14 -9.04 -3.82
C VAL A 368 -16.51 -10.41 -3.56
N LYS A 369 -16.33 -10.75 -2.28
CA LYS A 369 -15.90 -12.09 -1.86
C LYS A 369 -16.96 -13.13 -2.19
N ASP A 370 -18.21 -12.80 -1.90
CA ASP A 370 -19.37 -13.65 -2.17
C ASP A 370 -20.46 -12.83 -2.85
N LYS A 371 -20.88 -13.30 -4.02
CA LYS A 371 -21.87 -12.62 -4.87
C LYS A 371 -23.29 -12.69 -4.32
N LYS A 372 -23.63 -13.76 -3.61
CA LYS A 372 -24.97 -13.97 -3.04
C LYS A 372 -25.16 -13.08 -1.82
N THR A 373 -24.20 -13.06 -0.91
CA THR A 373 -24.25 -12.25 0.33
C THR A 373 -23.82 -10.80 0.10
N LYS A 374 -23.18 -10.52 -1.06
CA LYS A 374 -22.60 -9.22 -1.43
C LYS A 374 -21.45 -8.82 -0.49
N GLU A 375 -20.84 -9.77 0.21
CA GLU A 375 -19.72 -9.55 1.13
C GLU A 375 -18.56 -8.87 0.40
N PRO A 376 -18.10 -7.68 0.84
CA PRO A 376 -16.99 -6.99 0.18
C PRO A 376 -15.65 -7.66 0.44
N PHE A 377 -14.68 -7.43 -0.45
CA PHE A 377 -13.28 -7.68 -0.10
C PHE A 377 -12.81 -6.67 0.97
N PRO A 378 -11.98 -7.11 1.94
CA PRO A 378 -11.41 -6.25 2.96
C PRO A 378 -10.33 -5.37 2.35
N ALA A 379 -10.20 -4.14 2.86
CA ALA A 379 -9.34 -3.09 2.30
C ALA A 379 -7.89 -3.52 2.01
N HIS A 380 -7.32 -4.38 2.87
CA HIS A 380 -5.93 -4.83 2.74
C HIS A 380 -5.69 -5.73 1.52
N GLU A 381 -6.75 -6.32 0.95
CA GLU A 381 -6.64 -7.10 -0.28
C GLU A 381 -6.47 -6.23 -1.52
N GLN A 382 -6.90 -4.96 -1.50
CA GLN A 382 -6.64 -3.96 -2.54
C GLN A 382 -6.97 -4.46 -3.95
N ILE A 383 -8.17 -5.03 -4.13
CA ILE A 383 -8.52 -5.73 -5.37
C ILE A 383 -8.50 -4.78 -6.57
N GLY A 384 -9.10 -3.59 -6.46
CA GLY A 384 -9.10 -2.63 -7.56
C GLY A 384 -7.69 -2.19 -7.94
N ALA A 385 -6.82 -1.97 -6.94
CA ALA A 385 -5.44 -1.57 -7.18
C ALA A 385 -4.61 -2.67 -7.86
N LYS A 386 -4.82 -3.94 -7.48
CA LYS A 386 -4.19 -5.10 -8.15
C LYS A 386 -4.63 -5.22 -9.60
N ILE A 387 -5.91 -5.01 -9.87
CA ILE A 387 -6.46 -5.02 -11.23
C ILE A 387 -5.85 -3.91 -12.07
N ASN A 388 -5.75 -2.68 -11.55
CA ASN A 388 -5.07 -1.60 -12.28
C ASN A 388 -3.57 -1.90 -12.48
N ALA A 389 -2.86 -2.35 -11.44
CA ALA A 389 -1.45 -2.72 -11.56
C ALA A 389 -1.24 -3.80 -12.64
N LYS A 390 -2.13 -4.80 -12.70
CA LYS A 390 -2.13 -5.84 -13.72
C LYS A 390 -2.42 -5.26 -15.12
N GLY A 391 -3.36 -4.33 -15.24
CA GLY A 391 -3.65 -3.63 -16.50
C GLY A 391 -2.45 -2.82 -17.02
N LEU A 392 -1.65 -2.25 -16.13
CA LEU A 392 -0.46 -1.48 -16.50
C LEU A 392 0.74 -2.35 -16.95
N GLU A 393 0.67 -3.67 -16.79
CA GLU A 393 1.68 -4.58 -17.34
C GLU A 393 1.71 -4.51 -18.87
N GLU A 394 2.88 -4.68 -19.47
CA GLU A 394 3.10 -4.59 -20.92
C GLU A 394 2.11 -5.43 -21.75
N LYS A 395 1.71 -6.60 -21.23
CA LYS A 395 0.70 -7.48 -21.85
C LYS A 395 -0.59 -6.75 -22.19
N TYR A 396 -1.11 -5.92 -21.28
CA TYR A 396 -2.40 -5.27 -21.44
C TYR A 396 -2.28 -3.80 -21.79
N SER A 397 -1.29 -3.12 -21.21
CA SER A 397 -1.02 -1.70 -21.39
C SER A 397 -2.30 -0.85 -21.36
N ILE A 398 -3.09 -1.01 -20.30
CA ILE A 398 -4.36 -0.32 -20.07
C ILE A 398 -4.41 0.26 -18.65
N SER A 399 -4.81 1.52 -18.52
CA SER A 399 -5.04 2.13 -17.21
C SER A 399 -6.49 1.93 -16.78
N LEU A 400 -6.70 1.51 -15.54
CA LEU A 400 -8.02 1.33 -14.92
C LEU A 400 -8.08 2.16 -13.63
N MET A 401 -9.21 2.74 -13.27
CA MET A 401 -9.28 3.58 -12.07
C MET A 401 -9.81 2.77 -10.88
N PRO A 402 -8.97 2.45 -9.87
CA PRO A 402 -9.44 1.78 -8.67
C PRO A 402 -10.26 2.71 -7.78
N GLY A 403 -11.30 2.16 -7.15
CA GLY A 403 -12.09 2.84 -6.13
C GLY A 403 -12.24 1.95 -4.89
N PRO A 404 -11.43 2.15 -3.82
CA PRO A 404 -11.54 1.38 -2.59
C PRO A 404 -12.55 1.99 -1.61
N GLY A 405 -13.03 1.18 -0.66
CA GLY A 405 -13.88 1.64 0.45
C GLY A 405 -15.31 1.98 0.05
N ILE A 406 -15.79 1.44 -1.07
CA ILE A 406 -17.10 1.77 -1.66
C ILE A 406 -18.30 1.20 -0.91
N VAL A 407 -18.10 0.37 0.13
CA VAL A 407 -19.21 -0.19 0.92
C VAL A 407 -19.44 0.58 2.22
N ASP A 408 -18.37 0.88 2.95
CA ASP A 408 -18.47 1.48 4.28
C ASP A 408 -17.43 2.59 4.53
N GLY A 409 -16.65 2.94 3.50
CA GLY A 409 -15.52 3.87 3.59
C GLY A 409 -14.17 3.21 3.88
N ARG A 410 -14.14 1.88 4.05
CA ARG A 410 -12.94 1.08 4.30
C ARG A 410 -12.87 -0.12 3.34
N ASP A 411 -13.88 -0.98 3.36
CA ASP A 411 -13.95 -2.22 2.60
C ASP A 411 -14.73 -2.05 1.28
N GLY A 412 -14.49 -2.99 0.37
CA GLY A 412 -15.05 -3.02 -0.98
C GLY A 412 -14.16 -2.35 -2.00
N ASP A 413 -14.18 -2.89 -3.22
CA ASP A 413 -13.34 -2.46 -4.32
C ASP A 413 -14.17 -2.37 -5.60
N ILE A 414 -13.89 -1.35 -6.41
CA ILE A 414 -14.33 -1.27 -7.80
C ILE A 414 -13.14 -1.02 -8.72
N ILE A 415 -13.38 -1.22 -10.02
CA ILE A 415 -12.73 -0.42 -11.06
C ILE A 415 -13.76 0.45 -11.77
N LEU A 416 -13.34 1.65 -12.17
CA LEU A 416 -14.11 2.57 -13.00
C LEU A 416 -13.51 2.63 -14.41
N LEU A 417 -14.39 2.62 -15.40
CA LEU A 417 -14.14 2.78 -16.83
C LEU A 417 -14.86 4.04 -17.32
N ALA A 418 -14.10 4.96 -17.91
CA ALA A 418 -14.61 6.21 -18.44
C ALA A 418 -13.79 6.66 -19.67
N PRO A 419 -13.81 5.91 -20.78
CA PRO A 419 -12.99 6.22 -21.94
C PRO A 419 -13.41 7.55 -22.61
N PRO A 420 -12.59 8.12 -23.51
CA PRO A 420 -12.96 9.32 -24.27
C PRO A 420 -14.27 9.16 -25.05
N TYR A 421 -14.98 10.25 -25.31
CA TYR A 421 -16.22 10.28 -26.11
C TYR A 421 -16.00 9.86 -27.56
N THR A 422 -14.75 9.92 -28.02
CA THR A 422 -14.31 9.51 -29.36
C THR A 422 -13.96 8.03 -29.46
N ILE A 423 -14.17 7.23 -28.40
CA ILE A 423 -13.86 5.79 -28.43
C ILE A 423 -14.66 5.07 -29.53
N SER A 424 -14.01 4.14 -30.23
CA SER A 424 -14.66 3.29 -31.23
C SER A 424 -15.20 1.99 -30.63
N ALA A 425 -16.12 1.32 -31.34
CA ALA A 425 -16.64 0.01 -30.92
C ALA A 425 -15.53 -1.05 -30.76
N ALA A 426 -14.54 -1.04 -31.65
CA ALA A 426 -13.39 -1.96 -31.57
C ALA A 426 -12.53 -1.70 -30.32
N GLU A 427 -12.33 -0.43 -29.94
CA GLU A 427 -11.63 -0.09 -28.71
C GLU A 427 -12.45 -0.46 -27.46
N VAL A 428 -13.77 -0.29 -27.49
CA VAL A 428 -14.66 -0.79 -26.42
C VAL A 428 -14.51 -2.30 -26.27
N GLU A 429 -14.57 -3.05 -27.37
CA GLU A 429 -14.41 -4.51 -27.35
C GLU A 429 -13.06 -4.94 -26.79
N ASN A 430 -11.96 -4.32 -27.24
CA ASN A 430 -10.61 -4.60 -26.77
C ASN A 430 -10.45 -4.25 -25.29
N MET A 431 -10.97 -3.10 -24.86
CA MET A 431 -10.97 -2.66 -23.47
C MET A 431 -11.66 -3.69 -22.57
N VAL A 432 -12.86 -4.14 -22.93
CA VAL A 432 -13.59 -5.13 -22.13
C VAL A 432 -12.93 -6.51 -22.15
N ASN A 433 -12.35 -6.93 -23.29
CA ASN A 433 -11.56 -8.16 -23.35
C ASN A 433 -10.38 -8.13 -22.37
N ASN A 434 -9.62 -7.03 -22.36
CA ASN A 434 -8.53 -6.84 -21.40
C ASN A 434 -9.04 -6.88 -19.97
N VAL A 435 -10.14 -6.19 -19.66
CA VAL A 435 -10.74 -6.22 -18.31
C VAL A 435 -11.13 -7.64 -17.91
N ALA A 436 -11.74 -8.42 -18.79
CA ALA A 436 -12.14 -9.80 -18.51
C ALA A 436 -10.94 -10.71 -18.24
N GLU A 437 -9.89 -10.62 -19.06
CA GLU A 437 -8.65 -11.36 -18.85
C GLU A 437 -7.96 -10.96 -17.54
N ILE A 438 -7.85 -9.67 -17.26
CA ILE A 438 -7.24 -9.15 -16.02
C ILE A 438 -8.01 -9.65 -14.80
N VAL A 439 -9.35 -9.55 -14.80
CA VAL A 439 -10.19 -10.02 -13.69
C VAL A 439 -10.01 -11.52 -13.45
N SER A 440 -9.88 -12.32 -14.51
CA SER A 440 -9.59 -13.75 -14.41
C SER A 440 -8.17 -14.02 -13.86
N GLU A 441 -7.17 -13.26 -14.30
CA GLU A 441 -5.76 -13.46 -13.91
C GLU A 441 -5.40 -12.96 -12.52
N VAL A 442 -6.07 -11.90 -12.02
CA VAL A 442 -5.88 -11.42 -10.64
C VAL A 442 -6.33 -12.47 -9.61
N GLY A 443 -6.99 -13.54 -10.05
CA GLY A 443 -7.18 -14.76 -9.28
C GLY A 443 -8.15 -14.55 -8.12
N LEU A 444 -9.29 -13.91 -8.41
CA LEU A 444 -10.20 -13.42 -7.38
C LEU A 444 -10.91 -14.50 -6.58
N GLY A 445 -10.76 -15.80 -6.88
CA GLY A 445 -11.33 -16.86 -6.05
C GLY A 445 -10.46 -18.08 -5.89
N ILE A 446 -10.63 -18.73 -4.73
CA ILE A 446 -9.87 -19.88 -4.22
C ILE A 446 -9.40 -20.81 -5.35
N ARG A 447 -8.11 -20.72 -5.62
CA ARG A 447 -7.25 -21.81 -6.08
C ARG A 447 -6.02 -21.77 -5.17
N TYR A 448 -5.48 -22.93 -4.84
CA TYR A 448 -4.14 -23.05 -4.28
C TYR A 448 -3.20 -22.06 -4.96
N ARG A 449 -2.53 -21.18 -4.19
CA ARG A 449 -1.39 -20.43 -4.74
C ARG A 449 -0.22 -21.40 -4.90
N PHE A 450 -0.22 -22.17 -5.98
CA PHE A 450 1.03 -22.41 -6.68
C PHE A 450 1.26 -21.16 -7.51
N ASN A 451 2.22 -20.34 -7.09
CA ASN A 451 2.56 -19.15 -7.85
C ASN A 451 3.18 -19.61 -9.18
N GLY A 452 2.42 -19.51 -10.25
CA GLY A 452 2.87 -19.71 -11.61
C GLY A 452 3.81 -18.58 -12.02
N SER A 453 5.06 -18.63 -11.57
CA SER A 453 6.22 -18.06 -12.28
C SER A 453 7.45 -18.98 -12.22
N LEU A 454 7.25 -20.29 -12.10
CA LEU A 454 8.27 -21.30 -12.39
C LEU A 454 7.96 -22.16 -13.63
N ALA A 455 6.83 -21.95 -14.30
CA ALA A 455 6.44 -22.73 -15.49
C ALA A 455 6.58 -21.98 -16.83
N SER A 456 6.70 -20.65 -16.84
CA SER A 456 6.85 -19.87 -18.09
C SER A 456 8.27 -19.34 -18.35
N ARG A 457 9.26 -19.72 -17.54
CA ARG A 457 10.67 -19.30 -17.73
C ARG A 457 11.62 -20.47 -17.61
N GLY A 458 11.60 -21.36 -18.60
CA GLY A 458 12.72 -22.24 -18.94
C GLY A 458 13.94 -21.43 -19.41
N LYS A 459 14.49 -20.59 -18.53
CA LYS A 459 15.79 -19.92 -18.60
C LYS A 459 16.40 -19.94 -17.20
N LEU A 460 17.45 -20.73 -17.01
CA LEU A 460 18.68 -20.18 -16.44
C LEU A 460 19.39 -19.42 -17.58
N VAL A 461 20.32 -18.52 -17.27
CA VAL A 461 21.20 -17.75 -18.19
C VAL A 461 20.60 -16.38 -18.58
N GLY A 462 21.19 -15.23 -18.19
CA GLY A 462 22.46 -14.64 -18.68
C GLY A 462 22.16 -13.85 -19.97
N GLU A 463 22.48 -12.57 -20.19
CA GLU A 463 23.68 -11.75 -19.93
C GLU A 463 23.27 -10.28 -19.64
N THR A 464 24.00 -9.37 -18.98
CA THR A 464 25.39 -9.29 -18.53
C THR A 464 25.40 -8.81 -17.07
N ILE A 465 26.37 -9.29 -16.29
CA ILE A 465 26.71 -8.76 -14.97
C ILE A 465 27.21 -7.32 -15.13
N PRO A 466 26.72 -6.31 -14.38
CA PRO A 466 27.52 -5.12 -14.11
C PRO A 466 28.73 -5.60 -13.31
N SER A 467 29.91 -5.57 -13.93
CA SER A 467 31.16 -5.81 -13.22
C SER A 467 31.22 -4.87 -12.00
N ARG A 468 31.28 -5.45 -10.80
CA ARG A 468 31.35 -4.83 -9.46
C ARG A 468 30.02 -4.74 -8.71
N LEU A 469 29.73 -5.79 -7.92
CA LEU A 469 29.16 -5.59 -6.59
C LEU A 469 30.30 -5.09 -5.70
N SER A 470 30.32 -3.79 -5.44
CA SER A 470 31.16 -3.20 -4.42
C SER A 470 30.62 -3.56 -3.05
N TYR A 471 31.31 -4.46 -2.35
CA TYR A 471 31.50 -4.29 -0.91
C TYR A 471 32.43 -3.09 -0.74
N ALA A 472 31.87 -1.90 -0.57
CA ALA A 472 32.58 -0.74 -0.04
C ALA A 472 31.54 0.16 0.63
N GLY A 473 31.69 0.37 1.93
CA GLY A 473 30.94 1.37 2.66
C GLY A 473 31.23 2.76 2.11
N GLU A 474 30.20 3.58 1.98
CA GLU A 474 30.36 5.02 1.91
C GLU A 474 30.53 5.55 3.33
N THR A 475 31.78 5.86 3.69
CA THR A 475 32.05 6.98 4.58
C THR A 475 31.99 8.25 3.75
N ASP A 476 30.95 9.05 3.96
CA ASP A 476 30.91 10.45 3.53
C ASP A 476 31.73 11.32 4.47
N ALA A 477 32.62 12.14 3.91
CA ALA A 477 32.92 13.48 4.43
C ALA A 477 33.69 14.32 3.40
N ASN A 478 33.00 15.29 2.81
CA ASN A 478 33.59 16.45 2.13
C ASN A 478 34.21 17.40 3.17
N SER A 479 35.48 17.79 3.01
CA SER A 479 35.94 19.13 3.40
C SER A 479 37.14 19.56 2.54
N SER A 480 37.05 20.80 2.09
CA SER A 480 37.83 21.48 1.06
C SER A 480 39.22 22.00 1.48
N SER A 481 40.07 22.14 0.47
CA SER A 481 41.17 23.12 0.28
C SER A 481 42.51 22.96 1.05
N LEU A 482 43.61 22.74 0.30
CA LEU A 482 44.78 23.63 0.13
C LEU A 482 46.09 22.88 -0.23
N ILE A 483 46.67 23.36 -1.33
CA ILE A 483 48.04 23.37 -1.88
C ILE A 483 49.20 22.97 -0.93
N ILE A 484 50.17 22.18 -1.43
CA ILE A 484 51.66 22.37 -1.46
C ILE A 484 52.46 21.04 -1.36
N SER A 485 53.24 20.80 -2.43
CA SER A 485 54.54 20.11 -2.60
C SER A 485 55.05 18.93 -1.75
N SER A 486 55.80 18.08 -2.47
CA SER A 486 57.13 17.49 -2.13
C SER A 486 57.20 16.00 -1.72
N THR A 487 57.75 15.22 -2.67
CA THR A 487 58.86 14.24 -2.59
C THR A 487 59.04 13.27 -1.40
N ASN A 488 59.24 12.00 -1.82
CA ASN A 488 60.18 10.98 -1.30
C ASN A 488 59.92 10.26 0.04
N ALA A 489 59.59 8.96 -0.06
CA ALA A 489 60.27 7.83 0.60
C ALA A 489 59.53 6.52 0.24
N SER A 490 59.84 5.84 -0.85
CA SER A 490 60.90 4.82 -1.01
C SER A 490 60.82 3.62 -0.06
N HIS A 491 60.69 2.44 -0.68
CA HIS A 491 61.24 1.15 -0.28
C HIS A 491 60.78 0.48 1.02
N LYS A 492 59.62 -0.22 0.96
CA LYS A 492 59.43 -1.46 1.75
C LYS A 492 58.36 -2.47 1.25
N ASN A 493 57.65 -2.21 0.15
CA ASN A 493 56.50 -3.03 -0.26
C ASN A 493 56.69 -3.95 -1.49
N ALA A 494 57.92 -4.10 -2.01
CA ALA A 494 58.15 -4.89 -3.23
C ALA A 494 58.53 -6.37 -3.00
N GLN A 495 58.94 -6.77 -1.79
CA GLN A 495 59.35 -8.15 -1.50
C GLN A 495 58.22 -9.05 -0.95
N LEU A 496 57.24 -8.50 -0.22
CA LEU A 496 56.10 -9.26 0.32
C LEU A 496 55.12 -9.76 -0.77
N ARG A 497 54.97 -9.02 -1.87
CA ARG A 497 54.03 -9.40 -2.95
C ARG A 497 54.49 -10.56 -3.84
N ARG A 498 55.73 -11.03 -3.70
CA ARG A 498 56.30 -12.12 -4.52
C ARG A 498 56.27 -13.49 -3.83
N SER A 499 56.15 -13.54 -2.49
CA SER A 499 55.96 -14.80 -1.74
C SER A 499 54.51 -15.25 -1.70
N GLU A 500 53.55 -14.32 -1.63
CA GLU A 500 52.11 -14.63 -1.55
C GLU A 500 51.56 -15.24 -2.85
N ARG A 501 52.11 -14.83 -4.01
CA ARG A 501 51.70 -15.37 -5.33
C ARG A 501 52.17 -16.80 -5.61
N LYS A 502 53.20 -17.29 -4.92
CA LYS A 502 53.69 -18.68 -5.08
C LYS A 502 53.00 -19.67 -4.14
N CYS A 503 52.37 -19.19 -3.06
CA CYS A 503 51.59 -20.06 -2.15
C CYS A 503 50.18 -20.34 -2.70
N ALA A 504 49.53 -19.33 -3.31
CA ALA A 504 48.20 -19.47 -3.90
C ALA A 504 48.16 -20.43 -5.10
N ALA A 505 49.21 -20.46 -5.93
CA ALA A 505 49.25 -21.32 -7.12
C ALA A 505 49.48 -22.82 -6.81
N ARG A 506 49.97 -23.17 -5.62
CA ARG A 506 50.14 -24.58 -5.19
C ARG A 506 48.89 -25.17 -4.54
N HIS A 507 48.00 -24.35 -3.99
CA HIS A 507 46.73 -24.82 -3.40
C HIS A 507 45.67 -25.15 -4.46
N ASP A 508 45.73 -24.53 -5.64
CA ASP A 508 44.76 -24.78 -6.73
C ASP A 508 45.01 -26.07 -7.52
N GLU A 509 46.24 -26.63 -7.48
CA GLU A 509 46.56 -27.91 -8.13
C GLU A 509 46.25 -29.13 -7.24
N GLU A 510 46.23 -29.00 -5.90
CA GLU A 510 45.86 -30.09 -4.99
C GLU A 510 44.34 -30.34 -4.90
N LEU A 511 43.50 -29.37 -5.28
CA LEU A 511 42.04 -29.48 -5.24
C LEU A 511 41.41 -30.13 -6.49
N ARG A 512 42.18 -30.40 -7.55
CA ARG A 512 41.67 -31.03 -8.79
C ARG A 512 41.76 -32.56 -8.81
N GLY A 513 42.13 -33.20 -7.70
CA GLY A 513 42.43 -34.63 -7.63
C GLY A 513 41.54 -35.50 -6.73
N LEU A 514 40.46 -34.98 -6.13
CA LEU A 514 39.58 -35.78 -5.27
C LEU A 514 38.14 -35.73 -5.78
N SER A 515 37.67 -36.83 -6.34
CA SER A 515 36.28 -37.05 -6.73
C SER A 515 35.34 -37.33 -5.56
N ASP A 516 35.80 -37.17 -4.32
CA ASP A 516 34.98 -37.35 -3.11
C ASP A 516 35.10 -36.10 -2.24
N ASP A 517 34.05 -35.29 -2.21
CA ASP A 517 33.88 -34.17 -1.30
C ASP A 517 33.86 -34.69 0.16
N PRO A 518 34.88 -34.41 1.01
CA PRO A 518 34.99 -35.02 2.34
C PRO A 518 33.80 -34.73 3.26
N LEU A 519 33.09 -33.61 3.04
CA LEU A 519 31.88 -33.25 3.79
C LEU A 519 30.66 -34.06 3.32
N ALA A 520 30.66 -34.53 2.07
CA ALA A 520 29.65 -35.44 1.54
C ALA A 520 29.94 -36.92 1.87
N THR A 521 31.20 -37.31 2.05
CA THR A 521 31.60 -38.67 2.43
C THR A 521 31.58 -38.93 3.94
N HIS A 522 31.91 -37.92 4.77
CA HIS A 522 31.93 -38.03 6.24
C HIS A 522 30.94 -37.06 6.89
N ILE A 523 29.67 -37.49 6.98
CA ILE A 523 28.57 -36.63 7.40
C ILE A 523 28.56 -36.25 8.88
N ALA A 524 29.09 -37.11 9.76
CA ALA A 524 29.13 -36.83 11.20
C ALA A 524 30.03 -35.62 11.58
N PRO A 525 31.26 -35.49 11.02
CA PRO A 525 32.03 -34.26 11.11
C PRO A 525 31.35 -33.04 10.48
N ALA A 526 30.68 -33.20 9.33
CA ALA A 526 29.99 -32.11 8.65
C ALA A 526 28.78 -31.59 9.45
N ALA A 527 27.96 -32.48 10.00
CA ALA A 527 26.87 -32.12 10.90
C ALA A 527 27.39 -31.45 12.18
N ALA A 528 28.55 -31.86 12.70
CA ALA A 528 29.18 -31.22 13.86
C ALA A 528 29.64 -29.77 13.59
N VAL A 529 29.87 -29.37 12.33
CA VAL A 529 30.17 -27.97 11.97
C VAL A 529 28.93 -27.09 12.18
N ILE A 530 27.75 -27.61 11.86
CA ILE A 530 26.45 -26.94 12.07
C ILE A 530 26.11 -26.91 13.57
N ASP A 531 26.42 -28.00 14.28
CA ASP A 531 26.14 -28.21 15.71
C ASP A 531 27.05 -27.38 16.64
N ARG A 532 28.28 -27.00 16.23
CA ARG A 532 29.24 -26.16 17.00
C ARG A 532 28.84 -24.67 17.06
N GLY A 533 27.57 -24.42 17.34
CA GLY A 533 26.91 -23.15 17.58
C GLY A 533 25.43 -23.27 17.96
N TRP A 534 24.81 -24.45 17.78
CA TRP A 534 23.35 -24.67 17.85
C TRP A 534 23.05 -26.10 18.33
N ASN A 535 22.91 -26.30 19.65
CA ASN A 535 22.89 -27.63 20.25
C ASN A 535 21.62 -28.43 19.91
N GLY A 536 21.81 -29.62 19.31
CA GLY A 536 20.76 -30.60 19.04
C GLY A 536 20.38 -30.72 17.56
N PHE A 537 21.02 -29.93 16.70
CA PHE A 537 20.82 -30.00 15.25
C PHE A 537 21.48 -31.26 14.67
N ARG A 538 22.63 -31.67 15.20
CA ARG A 538 23.29 -32.92 14.80
C ARG A 538 22.41 -34.15 15.03
N ASP A 539 21.80 -34.25 16.21
CA ASP A 539 20.96 -35.40 16.58
C ASP A 539 19.67 -35.45 15.77
N LEU A 540 19.17 -34.29 15.32
CA LEU A 540 18.07 -34.20 14.39
C LEU A 540 18.47 -34.68 12.98
N LEU A 541 19.63 -34.25 12.49
CA LEU A 541 20.02 -34.39 11.09
C LEU A 541 20.63 -35.76 10.74
N LEU A 542 21.39 -36.36 11.66
CA LEU A 542 22.15 -37.59 11.38
C LEU A 542 21.27 -38.77 10.94
N PRO A 543 20.13 -39.07 11.59
CA PRO A 543 19.28 -40.19 11.18
C PRO A 543 18.77 -40.09 9.73
N TYR A 544 18.47 -38.86 9.27
CA TYR A 544 17.99 -38.61 7.90
C TYR A 544 19.14 -38.59 6.89
N ALA A 545 20.30 -38.05 7.27
CA ALA A 545 21.46 -37.95 6.39
C ALA A 545 22.17 -39.29 6.13
N GLU A 546 21.99 -40.26 7.02
CA GLU A 546 22.46 -41.63 6.84
C GLU A 546 21.68 -42.38 5.75
N THR A 547 20.39 -42.08 5.62
CA THR A 547 19.46 -42.81 4.75
C THR A 547 19.11 -42.07 3.47
N GLU A 548 19.20 -40.74 3.44
CA GLU A 548 18.75 -39.94 2.31
C GLU A 548 19.85 -39.03 1.71
N PRO A 549 20.26 -39.26 0.43
CA PRO A 549 21.29 -38.46 -0.24
C PRO A 549 20.95 -36.97 -0.33
N PHE A 550 19.67 -36.63 -0.50
CA PHE A 550 19.22 -35.24 -0.60
C PHE A 550 19.50 -34.43 0.68
N VAL A 551 19.22 -35.03 1.84
CA VAL A 551 19.52 -34.43 3.15
C VAL A 551 21.03 -34.30 3.36
N ARG A 552 21.80 -35.32 2.93
CA ARG A 552 23.26 -35.31 3.02
C ARG A 552 23.89 -34.17 2.22
N SER A 553 23.41 -33.92 1.00
CA SER A 553 23.84 -32.79 0.18
C SER A 553 23.51 -31.43 0.80
N ALA A 554 22.34 -31.31 1.44
CA ALA A 554 21.96 -30.08 2.13
C ALA A 554 22.87 -29.78 3.33
N ILE A 555 23.21 -30.79 4.12
CA ILE A 555 24.15 -30.63 5.26
C ILE A 555 25.52 -30.17 4.76
N ALA A 556 26.07 -30.80 3.72
CA ALA A 556 27.37 -30.42 3.17
C ALA A 556 27.40 -28.95 2.70
N ALA A 557 26.35 -28.50 2.00
CA ALA A 557 26.23 -27.12 1.53
C ALA A 557 26.16 -26.11 2.70
N VAL A 558 25.34 -26.39 3.72
CA VAL A 558 25.21 -25.54 4.90
C VAL A 558 26.51 -25.50 5.72
N SER A 559 27.16 -26.65 5.93
CA SER A 559 28.44 -26.72 6.65
C SER A 559 29.55 -25.96 5.93
N ARG A 560 29.62 -26.03 4.60
CA ARG A 560 30.58 -25.25 3.80
C ARG A 560 30.40 -23.77 3.98
N GLN A 561 29.17 -23.27 3.83
CA GLN A 561 28.86 -21.86 4.08
C GLN A 561 29.34 -21.44 5.48
N HIS A 562 29.05 -22.25 6.50
CA HIS A 562 29.39 -21.93 7.88
C HIS A 562 30.91 -21.88 8.11
N ILE A 563 31.68 -22.74 7.45
CA ILE A 563 33.15 -22.69 7.47
C ILE A 563 33.65 -21.42 6.76
N ILE A 564 33.12 -21.12 5.57
CA ILE A 564 33.49 -19.95 4.76
C ILE A 564 33.24 -18.64 5.52
N LEU A 565 32.09 -18.51 6.18
CA LEU A 565 31.76 -17.35 7.01
C LEU A 565 32.74 -17.18 8.18
N ARG A 566 33.23 -18.27 8.76
CA ARG A 566 34.19 -18.23 9.88
C ARG A 566 35.61 -17.88 9.45
N VAL A 567 36.03 -18.29 8.26
CA VAL A 567 37.40 -18.06 7.76
C VAL A 567 37.52 -16.85 6.83
N GLY A 568 36.41 -16.18 6.50
CA GLY A 568 36.38 -14.96 5.68
C GLY A 568 36.59 -15.20 4.18
N GLY A 569 36.01 -16.28 3.62
CA GLY A 569 36.18 -16.68 2.21
C GLY A 569 35.11 -16.15 1.23
N ASP A 570 35.36 -16.33 -0.07
CA ASP A 570 34.46 -15.95 -1.17
C ASP A 570 33.41 -17.04 -1.49
N PHE A 571 32.18 -16.62 -1.78
CA PHE A 571 30.94 -17.42 -1.76
C PHE A 571 30.57 -18.10 -3.08
N THR A 572 31.41 -17.96 -4.12
CA THR A 572 31.00 -18.31 -5.50
C THR A 572 30.73 -19.80 -5.76
N SER A 573 31.29 -20.72 -4.96
CA SER A 573 31.04 -22.17 -5.10
C SER A 573 29.72 -22.64 -4.46
N ASP A 574 29.22 -21.93 -3.45
CA ASP A 574 28.03 -22.26 -2.63
C ASP A 574 26.69 -22.02 -3.39
N ILE A 575 26.67 -21.08 -4.34
CA ILE A 575 25.44 -20.71 -5.07
C ILE A 575 24.91 -21.85 -5.96
N ARG A 576 25.80 -22.63 -6.58
CA ARG A 576 25.37 -23.74 -7.47
C ARG A 576 24.75 -24.88 -6.69
N GLU A 577 25.37 -25.25 -5.57
CA GLU A 577 24.86 -26.29 -4.68
C GLU A 577 23.52 -25.89 -4.07
N TYR A 578 23.43 -24.64 -3.59
CA TYR A 578 22.18 -24.07 -3.08
C TYR A 578 21.04 -24.15 -4.10
N ASN A 579 21.29 -23.74 -5.35
CA ASN A 579 20.28 -23.79 -6.40
C ASN A 579 19.86 -25.22 -6.76
N SER A 580 20.80 -26.18 -6.69
CA SER A 580 20.49 -27.60 -6.91
C SER A 580 19.55 -28.14 -5.83
N LEU A 581 19.75 -27.76 -4.57
CA LEU A 581 18.88 -28.16 -3.46
C LEU A 581 17.47 -27.56 -3.61
N ILE A 582 17.38 -26.29 -4.03
CA ILE A 582 16.09 -25.64 -4.31
C ILE A 582 15.37 -26.33 -5.48
N ALA A 583 16.09 -26.70 -6.54
CA ALA A 583 15.50 -27.40 -7.68
C ALA A 583 14.92 -28.77 -7.29
N GLU A 584 15.63 -29.51 -6.44
CA GLU A 584 15.19 -30.81 -5.93
C GLU A 584 14.00 -30.67 -4.97
N LEU A 585 13.96 -29.66 -4.08
CA LEU A 585 12.76 -29.34 -3.27
C LEU A 585 11.54 -29.07 -4.16
N VAL A 586 11.73 -28.33 -5.26
CA VAL A 586 10.67 -28.05 -6.23
C VAL A 586 10.23 -29.32 -6.97
N ALA A 587 11.16 -30.23 -7.27
CA ALA A 587 10.83 -31.50 -7.90
C ALA A 587 10.01 -32.39 -6.97
N ARG A 588 10.46 -32.56 -5.72
CA ARG A 588 9.83 -33.40 -4.71
C ARG A 588 8.45 -32.90 -4.27
N SER A 589 8.28 -31.58 -4.13
CA SER A 589 6.98 -30.98 -3.80
C SER A 589 5.88 -31.20 -4.87
N LYS A 590 6.25 -31.62 -6.08
CA LYS A 590 5.27 -32.03 -7.12
C LYS A 590 4.79 -33.47 -6.96
N VAL A 591 5.52 -34.27 -6.19
CA VAL A 591 5.32 -35.72 -6.04
C VAL A 591 4.71 -36.03 -4.68
N PHE A 592 5.18 -35.37 -3.62
CA PHE A 592 4.74 -35.61 -2.25
C PHE A 592 4.09 -34.36 -1.66
N PRO A 593 2.99 -34.51 -0.91
CA PRO A 593 2.47 -33.45 -0.07
C PRO A 593 3.54 -32.94 0.92
N PRO A 594 3.59 -31.63 1.21
CA PRO A 594 4.66 -31.05 2.04
C PRO A 594 4.80 -31.62 3.47
N ASN A 595 3.76 -32.26 3.99
CA ASN A 595 3.73 -32.93 5.30
C ASN A 595 3.99 -34.44 5.22
N GLN A 596 4.29 -34.98 4.04
CA GLN A 596 4.50 -36.41 3.80
C GLN A 596 5.92 -36.73 3.29
N ASP A 597 6.75 -35.71 3.04
CA ASP A 597 8.16 -35.84 2.67
C ASP A 597 9.04 -35.18 3.74
N ILE A 598 9.39 -35.98 4.74
CA ILE A 598 10.16 -35.53 5.91
C ILE A 598 11.57 -35.06 5.53
N ASP A 599 12.15 -35.63 4.47
CA ASP A 599 13.47 -35.29 3.99
C ASP A 599 13.48 -33.89 3.35
N SER A 600 12.46 -33.58 2.54
CA SER A 600 12.24 -32.23 2.01
C SER A 600 11.98 -31.20 3.11
N LEU A 601 11.30 -31.58 4.19
CA LEU A 601 11.11 -30.72 5.35
C LEU A 601 12.45 -30.44 6.05
N VAL A 602 13.26 -31.47 6.29
CA VAL A 602 14.60 -31.34 6.90
C VAL A 602 15.53 -30.47 6.04
N VAL A 603 15.52 -30.64 4.71
CA VAL A 603 16.30 -29.80 3.79
C VAL A 603 15.80 -28.35 3.78
N LEU A 604 14.47 -28.13 3.79
CA LEU A 604 13.89 -26.79 3.86
C LEU A 604 14.32 -26.05 5.15
N LEU A 605 14.42 -26.76 6.28
CA LEU A 605 14.91 -26.23 7.55
C LEU A 605 16.40 -25.90 7.52
N LEU A 606 17.22 -26.77 6.93
CA LEU A 606 18.66 -26.54 6.72
C LEU A 606 18.92 -25.27 5.88
N LEU A 607 18.17 -25.09 4.79
CA LEU A 607 18.29 -23.91 3.94
C LEU A 607 17.73 -22.65 4.63
N HIS A 608 16.68 -22.80 5.43
CA HIS A 608 16.15 -21.69 6.22
C HIS A 608 17.20 -21.20 7.22
N TYR A 609 17.83 -22.13 7.93
CA TYR A 609 18.95 -21.86 8.83
C TYR A 609 20.11 -21.17 8.12
N ARG A 610 20.49 -21.66 6.93
CA ARG A 610 21.51 -21.04 6.05
C ARG A 610 21.22 -19.57 5.79
N GLU A 611 19.98 -19.24 5.39
CA GLU A 611 19.57 -17.85 5.09
C GLU A 611 19.52 -16.98 6.34
N THR A 612 19.19 -17.55 7.48
CA THR A 612 19.16 -16.84 8.76
C THR A 612 20.57 -16.48 9.23
N VAL A 613 21.53 -17.40 9.14
CA VAL A 613 22.93 -17.15 9.52
C VAL A 613 23.62 -16.17 8.56
N SER A 614 23.30 -16.24 7.26
CA SER A 614 23.92 -15.40 6.24
C SER A 614 23.23 -14.03 6.05
N GLY A 615 22.08 -13.78 6.68
CA GLY A 615 21.30 -12.56 6.46
C GLY A 615 20.75 -12.43 5.03
N GLY A 616 20.63 -13.55 4.31
CA GLY A 616 20.34 -13.60 2.89
C GLY A 616 18.92 -13.17 2.52
N THR A 617 18.71 -12.84 1.23
CA THR A 617 17.39 -12.47 0.70
C THR A 617 16.48 -13.67 0.44
N GLY A 618 17.03 -14.90 0.50
CA GLY A 618 16.32 -16.17 0.36
C GLY A 618 15.37 -16.46 1.52
N PHE A 619 15.65 -15.90 2.70
CA PHE A 619 14.87 -16.07 3.93
C PHE A 619 13.36 -15.91 3.72
N LYS A 620 12.94 -14.84 3.02
CA LYS A 620 11.52 -14.53 2.82
C LYS A 620 10.77 -15.62 2.04
N TYR A 621 11.48 -16.29 1.15
CA TYR A 621 10.92 -17.34 0.31
C TYR A 621 10.82 -18.65 1.10
N LEU A 622 11.87 -19.00 1.85
CA LEU A 622 11.89 -20.21 2.69
C LEU A 622 10.91 -20.10 3.88
N TYR A 623 10.82 -18.92 4.51
CA TYR A 623 9.82 -18.64 5.54
C TYR A 623 8.39 -18.80 5.00
N GLY A 624 8.12 -18.25 3.82
CA GLY A 624 6.82 -18.40 3.15
C GLY A 624 6.44 -19.86 2.95
N SER A 625 7.41 -20.72 2.61
CA SER A 625 7.20 -22.17 2.47
C SER A 625 6.90 -22.86 3.81
N LEU A 626 7.61 -22.52 4.88
CA LEU A 626 7.37 -23.10 6.22
C LEU A 626 6.01 -22.70 6.79
N LYS A 627 5.60 -21.43 6.61
CA LYS A 627 4.29 -20.91 7.05
C LYS A 627 3.11 -21.58 6.35
N ALA A 628 3.35 -22.18 5.18
CA ALA A 628 2.32 -22.80 4.35
C ALA A 628 2.05 -24.28 4.70
N LEU A 629 2.76 -24.85 5.68
CA LEU A 629 2.56 -26.23 6.13
C LEU A 629 1.36 -26.30 7.11
N PRO A 630 0.26 -27.00 6.78
CA PRO A 630 -0.85 -27.23 7.71
C PRO A 630 -0.47 -28.33 8.72
N ASP A 631 -0.76 -28.09 10.00
CA ASP A 631 -0.56 -29.04 11.11
C ASP A 631 0.81 -29.75 11.12
N LEU A 632 1.83 -29.03 11.61
CA LEU A 632 3.15 -29.58 11.97
C LEU A 632 3.11 -30.49 13.20
N THR A 633 1.93 -30.80 13.75
CA THR A 633 1.69 -31.50 15.02
C THR A 633 2.11 -32.97 15.02
N ILE A 634 2.66 -33.50 13.93
CA ILE A 634 2.96 -34.91 13.81
C ILE A 634 4.31 -35.07 13.10
N GLN A 635 5.40 -35.02 13.89
CA GLN A 635 6.52 -35.97 13.81
C GLN A 635 7.61 -35.64 14.84
N ASN A 636 7.94 -36.65 15.66
CA ASN A 636 8.79 -36.60 16.85
C ASN A 636 10.04 -35.71 16.70
N GLY A 637 10.12 -34.63 17.50
CA GLY A 637 11.35 -33.87 17.75
C GLY A 637 11.64 -32.68 16.83
N LEU A 638 11.06 -32.61 15.63
CA LEU A 638 11.34 -31.54 14.65
C LEU A 638 10.76 -30.16 15.05
N SER A 639 9.61 -30.16 15.72
CA SER A 639 8.85 -28.95 16.07
C SER A 639 9.52 -28.12 17.18
N GLY A 640 10.12 -28.77 18.18
CA GLY A 640 10.96 -28.11 19.19
C GLY A 640 12.27 -27.55 18.59
N GLN A 641 12.84 -28.24 17.60
CA GLN A 641 14.04 -27.79 16.90
C GLN A 641 13.76 -26.58 16.00
N LEU A 642 12.56 -26.47 15.44
CA LEU A 642 12.06 -25.32 14.70
C LEU A 642 12.05 -24.02 15.53
N LEU A 643 11.61 -24.10 16.79
CA LEU A 643 11.71 -22.95 17.70
C LEU A 643 13.16 -22.62 18.06
N ARG A 644 14.01 -23.62 18.32
CA ARG A 644 15.44 -23.41 18.61
C ARG A 644 16.14 -22.72 17.44
N LEU A 645 15.98 -23.25 16.24
CA LEU A 645 16.53 -22.74 14.97
C LEU A 645 16.28 -21.25 14.73
N PHE A 646 15.17 -20.73 15.24
CA PHE A 646 14.79 -19.35 15.08
C PHE A 646 15.14 -18.48 16.29
N ALA A 647 15.08 -19.03 17.49
CA ALA A 647 15.41 -18.28 18.69
C ALA A 647 16.88 -17.90 18.66
N GLU A 648 17.80 -18.87 18.52
CA GLU A 648 19.20 -18.53 18.76
C GLU A 648 19.78 -17.51 17.73
N PRO A 649 19.39 -17.38 16.42
CA PRO A 649 20.15 -16.50 15.48
C PRO A 649 19.75 -15.05 15.60
N LEU A 650 18.55 -14.81 16.13
CA LEU A 650 18.13 -13.50 16.58
C LEU A 650 19.04 -12.95 17.68
N PHE A 651 19.75 -13.83 18.40
CA PHE A 651 20.62 -13.48 19.51
C PHE A 651 22.12 -13.69 19.20
N ASP A 652 22.46 -14.05 17.96
CA ASP A 652 23.84 -13.94 17.46
C ASP A 652 24.13 -12.46 17.18
N GLU A 653 25.05 -11.88 17.93
CA GLU A 653 25.35 -10.45 17.89
C GLU A 653 25.84 -9.95 16.51
N ALA A 654 26.50 -10.81 15.73
CA ALA A 654 27.05 -10.45 14.43
C ALA A 654 26.05 -10.68 13.29
N ALA A 655 25.37 -11.83 13.27
CA ALA A 655 24.44 -12.19 12.19
C ALA A 655 23.01 -11.68 12.43
N GLY A 656 22.55 -11.69 13.68
CA GLY A 656 21.19 -11.31 14.09
C GLY A 656 20.86 -9.85 13.80
N LYS A 657 21.83 -8.93 13.90
CA LYS A 657 21.67 -7.50 13.59
C LYS A 657 21.30 -7.25 12.13
N GLN A 658 22.10 -7.76 11.20
CA GLN A 658 21.86 -7.59 9.77
C GLN A 658 20.55 -8.28 9.36
N TYR A 659 20.27 -9.43 9.96
CA TYR A 659 19.06 -10.17 9.71
C TYR A 659 17.78 -9.48 10.23
N LEU A 660 17.77 -9.00 11.48
CA LEU A 660 16.63 -8.27 12.08
C LEU A 660 16.36 -6.94 11.37
N SER A 661 17.40 -6.20 10.98
CA SER A 661 17.23 -4.95 10.26
C SER A 661 16.57 -5.13 8.89
N VAL A 662 16.88 -6.22 8.18
CA VAL A 662 16.33 -6.51 6.84
C VAL A 662 14.95 -7.19 6.92
N HIS A 663 14.72 -8.05 7.92
CA HIS A 663 13.54 -8.93 7.96
C HIS A 663 12.62 -8.75 9.18
N ARG A 664 12.75 -7.63 9.93
CA ARG A 664 12.02 -7.33 11.20
C ARG A 664 10.58 -7.84 11.26
N THR A 665 9.74 -7.44 10.31
CA THR A 665 8.30 -7.80 10.28
C THR A 665 8.10 -9.31 10.14
N ARG A 666 8.92 -9.99 9.33
CA ARG A 666 8.81 -11.43 9.08
C ARG A 666 9.28 -12.26 10.26
N CYS A 667 10.28 -11.78 11.00
CA CYS A 667 10.69 -12.40 12.26
C CYS A 667 9.53 -12.39 13.28
N PHE A 668 8.80 -11.26 13.41
CA PHE A 668 7.61 -11.20 14.25
C PHE A 668 6.47 -12.11 13.77
N GLU A 669 6.24 -12.21 12.47
CA GLU A 669 5.25 -13.12 11.92
C GLU A 669 5.62 -14.60 12.14
N PHE A 670 6.91 -14.96 12.05
CA PHE A 670 7.37 -16.32 12.33
C PHE A 670 7.26 -16.65 13.83
N LEU A 671 7.57 -15.72 14.72
CA LEU A 671 7.33 -15.89 16.17
C LEU A 671 5.86 -16.20 16.47
N ARG A 672 4.94 -15.45 15.85
CA ARG A 672 3.50 -15.73 15.97
C ARG A 672 3.13 -17.09 15.40
N PHE A 673 3.72 -17.48 14.28
CA PHE A 673 3.56 -18.82 13.70
C PHE A 673 4.03 -19.91 14.68
N CYS A 674 5.21 -19.79 15.29
CA CYS A 674 5.70 -20.71 16.31
C CYS A 674 4.80 -20.77 17.56
N GLN A 675 4.27 -19.63 18.02
CA GLN A 675 3.29 -19.59 19.11
C GLN A 675 1.99 -20.34 18.77
N THR A 676 1.61 -20.32 17.49
CA THR A 676 0.44 -21.08 17.01
C THR A 676 0.71 -22.58 16.99
N LEU A 677 1.96 -22.99 16.75
CA LEU A 677 2.38 -24.39 16.73
C LEU A 677 2.61 -24.99 18.13
N HIS A 678 3.02 -24.15 19.10
CA HIS A 678 3.35 -24.57 20.46
C HIS A 678 2.69 -23.68 21.51
N PRO A 679 1.35 -23.73 21.65
CA PRO A 679 0.64 -22.95 22.66
C PRO A 679 1.12 -23.25 24.09
N GLU A 680 1.64 -24.46 24.35
CA GLU A 680 2.23 -24.84 25.63
C GLU A 680 3.49 -24.03 26.03
N TYR A 681 4.14 -23.38 25.06
CA TYR A 681 5.28 -22.48 25.31
C TYR A 681 4.88 -21.01 25.37
N GLU A 682 3.60 -20.66 25.26
CA GLU A 682 3.14 -19.27 25.34
C GLU A 682 3.52 -18.63 26.69
N GLU A 683 3.35 -19.37 27.79
CA GLU A 683 3.76 -18.89 29.12
C GLU A 683 5.28 -18.71 29.21
N LEU A 684 6.05 -19.68 28.69
CA LEU A 684 7.52 -19.57 28.63
C LEU A 684 7.96 -18.32 27.84
N MET A 685 7.35 -18.06 26.68
CA MET A 685 7.66 -16.88 25.86
C MET A 685 7.31 -15.57 26.57
N ARG A 686 6.19 -15.52 27.30
CA ARG A 686 5.84 -14.34 28.14
C ARG A 686 6.83 -14.14 29.28
N LEU A 687 7.27 -15.22 29.94
CA LEU A 687 8.25 -15.16 31.01
C LEU A 687 9.62 -14.67 30.51
N LEU A 688 10.06 -15.16 29.35
CA LEU A 688 11.30 -14.71 28.70
C LEU A 688 11.23 -13.24 28.28
N PHE A 689 10.11 -12.82 27.68
CA PHE A 689 9.88 -11.41 27.33
C PHE A 689 9.93 -10.50 28.56
N ALA A 690 9.29 -10.91 29.65
CA ALA A 690 9.32 -10.18 30.91
C ALA A 690 10.74 -10.11 31.50
N ALA A 691 11.50 -11.20 31.46
CA ALA A 691 12.88 -11.24 31.93
C ALA A 691 13.78 -10.30 31.11
N VAL A 692 13.70 -10.36 29.78
CA VAL A 692 14.46 -9.46 28.88
C VAL A 692 14.09 -8.01 29.14
N THR A 693 12.79 -7.68 29.19
CA THR A 693 12.31 -6.31 29.46
C THR A 693 12.86 -5.77 30.79
N LEU A 694 12.87 -6.61 31.83
CA LEU A 694 13.36 -6.23 33.14
C LEU A 694 14.88 -6.02 33.16
N ALA A 695 15.64 -6.82 32.41
CA ALA A 695 17.06 -6.61 32.19
C ALA A 695 17.33 -5.32 31.39
N CYS A 696 16.53 -5.01 30.37
CA CYS A 696 16.59 -3.73 29.65
C CYS A 696 16.33 -2.55 30.59
N GLU A 697 15.34 -2.66 31.48
CA GLU A 697 15.02 -1.61 32.45
C GLU A 697 16.15 -1.43 33.47
N ALA A 698 16.70 -2.52 34.00
CA ALA A 698 17.87 -2.47 34.89
C ALA A 698 19.07 -1.83 34.18
N TYR A 699 19.34 -2.23 32.93
CA TYR A 699 20.38 -1.64 32.09
C TYR A 699 20.14 -0.14 31.92
N VAL A 700 18.99 0.31 31.41
CA VAL A 700 18.71 1.74 31.17
C VAL A 700 18.83 2.54 32.47
N ARG A 701 18.26 2.05 33.57
CA ARG A 701 18.32 2.73 34.86
C ARG A 701 19.76 2.91 35.34
N ARG A 702 20.58 1.86 35.27
CA ARG A 702 21.97 1.89 35.74
C ARG A 702 22.91 2.62 34.78
N ALA A 703 22.73 2.40 33.48
CA ALA A 703 23.48 3.04 32.39
C ALA A 703 23.32 4.56 32.36
N TYR A 704 22.08 5.05 32.47
CA TYR A 704 21.76 6.46 32.27
C TYR A 704 21.64 7.26 33.55
N PHE A 705 21.10 6.66 34.61
CA PHE A 705 20.72 7.39 35.83
C PHE A 705 21.58 7.07 37.05
N ASP A 706 22.41 6.01 36.99
CA ASP A 706 23.29 5.53 38.08
C ASP A 706 22.65 5.60 39.48
N PRO A 707 21.43 5.05 39.66
CA PRO A 707 20.71 5.19 40.92
C PRO A 707 21.37 4.35 42.03
N PRO A 708 21.15 4.71 43.31
CA PRO A 708 21.57 3.93 44.45
C PRO A 708 21.12 2.47 44.33
N SER A 709 21.96 1.54 44.79
CA SER A 709 21.74 0.08 44.73
C SER A 709 20.35 -0.35 45.24
N SER A 710 19.81 0.35 46.22
CA SER A 710 18.48 0.12 46.80
C SER A 710 17.32 0.32 45.82
N GLU A 711 17.48 1.18 44.80
CA GLU A 711 16.41 1.50 43.84
C GLU A 711 16.29 0.46 42.72
N VAL A 712 17.31 -0.36 42.50
CA VAL A 712 17.33 -1.43 41.49
C VAL A 712 17.23 -2.82 42.13
N ALA A 713 17.40 -2.92 43.46
CA ALA A 713 17.29 -4.17 44.22
C ALA A 713 15.97 -4.93 43.97
N HIS A 714 14.85 -4.21 43.86
CA HIS A 714 13.56 -4.82 43.54
C HIS A 714 13.51 -5.44 42.13
N LEU A 715 14.19 -4.84 41.16
CA LEU A 715 14.25 -5.35 39.78
C LEU A 715 15.07 -6.65 39.73
N ILE A 716 16.19 -6.70 40.47
CA ILE A 716 17.03 -7.90 40.58
C ILE A 716 16.27 -9.06 41.22
N GLU A 717 15.54 -8.81 42.32
CA GLU A 717 14.75 -9.85 42.99
C GLU A 717 13.58 -10.33 42.13
N THR A 718 12.90 -9.41 41.44
CA THR A 718 11.83 -9.76 40.49
C THR A 718 12.37 -10.61 39.34
N PHE A 719 13.58 -10.29 38.86
CA PHE A 719 14.24 -11.05 37.80
C PHE A 719 14.60 -12.47 38.26
N ARG A 720 15.10 -12.65 39.50
CA ARG A 720 15.34 -13.98 40.07
C ARG A 720 14.08 -14.84 40.12
N GLN A 721 12.95 -14.25 40.49
CA GLN A 721 11.67 -14.96 40.55
C GLN A 721 11.20 -15.40 39.15
N LEU A 722 11.35 -14.53 38.15
CA LEU A 722 11.06 -14.87 36.74
C LEU A 722 11.95 -16.02 36.25
N VAL A 723 13.25 -15.95 36.52
CA VAL A 723 14.22 -16.99 36.12
C VAL A 723 13.90 -18.35 36.75
N ARG A 724 13.53 -18.39 38.03
CA ARG A 724 13.12 -19.63 38.69
C ARG A 724 11.91 -20.26 37.99
N ARG A 725 10.95 -19.45 37.54
CA ARG A 725 9.80 -19.92 36.76
C ARG A 725 10.19 -20.42 35.37
N VAL A 726 11.10 -19.71 34.69
CA VAL A 726 11.62 -20.15 33.37
C VAL A 726 12.35 -21.50 33.48
N LYS A 727 13.10 -21.73 34.57
CA LYS A 727 13.81 -23.00 34.81
C LYS A 727 12.89 -24.20 34.94
N CYS A 728 11.63 -24.03 35.38
CA CYS A 728 10.65 -25.11 35.44
C CYS A 728 10.32 -25.73 34.07
N TYR A 729 10.60 -25.02 32.96
CA TYR A 729 10.37 -25.50 31.59
C TYR A 729 11.56 -26.28 30.99
N GLY A 730 12.65 -26.48 31.74
CA GLY A 730 13.83 -27.22 31.27
C GLY A 730 14.57 -26.56 30.10
N ASN A 731 15.47 -27.30 29.45
CA ASN A 731 16.27 -26.84 28.31
C ASN A 731 15.51 -27.00 26.98
N VAL A 732 14.28 -26.47 26.89
CA VAL A 732 13.46 -26.72 25.70
C VAL A 732 13.76 -25.73 24.58
N VAL A 733 13.90 -24.43 24.87
CA VAL A 733 14.28 -23.37 23.90
C VAL A 733 14.72 -22.10 24.65
N GLY A 734 14.10 -21.82 25.80
CA GLY A 734 14.15 -20.51 26.43
C GLY A 734 15.40 -20.15 27.22
N GLN A 735 16.16 -21.12 27.71
CA GLN A 735 17.26 -20.80 28.64
C GLN A 735 18.42 -20.06 27.96
N ASN A 736 18.67 -20.33 26.67
CA ASN A 736 19.67 -19.59 25.88
C ASN A 736 19.33 -18.10 25.73
N MET A 737 18.04 -17.77 25.72
CA MET A 737 17.55 -16.39 25.68
C MET A 737 17.81 -15.63 27.00
N LEU A 738 18.18 -16.33 28.07
CA LEU A 738 18.57 -15.72 29.35
C LEU A 738 20.06 -15.36 29.40
N ALA A 739 20.88 -15.75 28.42
CA ALA A 739 22.31 -15.45 28.42
C ALA A 739 22.59 -13.93 28.51
N TRP A 740 21.95 -13.13 27.65
CA TRP A 740 22.11 -11.67 27.71
C TRP A 740 21.50 -11.06 28.98
N PRO A 741 20.25 -11.39 29.37
CA PRO A 741 19.70 -10.93 30.64
C PRO A 741 20.55 -11.27 31.87
N TYR A 742 21.12 -12.48 31.95
CA TYR A 742 22.03 -12.84 33.03
C TYR A 742 23.33 -12.05 33.00
N PHE A 743 23.89 -11.80 31.81
CA PHE A 743 25.06 -10.94 31.66
C PHE A 743 24.79 -9.52 32.15
N VAL A 744 23.68 -8.91 31.74
CA VAL A 744 23.28 -7.57 32.19
C VAL A 744 23.08 -7.56 33.70
N MET A 745 22.35 -8.53 34.25
CA MET A 745 22.13 -8.59 35.69
C MET A 745 23.42 -8.86 36.46
N ALA A 746 24.35 -9.67 35.94
CA ALA A 746 25.66 -9.91 36.56
C ALA A 746 26.57 -8.68 36.52
N ALA A 747 26.52 -7.89 35.44
CA ALA A 747 27.31 -6.68 35.28
C ALA A 747 26.74 -5.51 36.13
N GLU A 748 25.42 -5.34 36.12
CA GLU A 748 24.75 -4.18 36.72
C GLU A 748 24.36 -4.39 38.20
N SER A 749 24.44 -5.62 38.71
CA SER A 749 24.18 -5.93 40.12
C SER A 749 25.06 -5.12 41.07
N SER A 750 24.48 -4.73 42.20
CA SER A 750 25.11 -3.81 43.14
C SER A 750 25.81 -4.49 44.31
N THR A 751 25.44 -5.73 44.62
CA THR A 751 26.05 -6.54 45.68
C THR A 751 26.90 -7.64 45.05
N GLU A 752 27.96 -8.06 45.74
CA GLU A 752 28.82 -9.14 45.24
C GLU A 752 28.06 -10.48 45.15
N GLU A 753 27.14 -10.71 46.10
CA GLU A 753 26.26 -11.89 46.12
C GLU A 753 25.37 -11.98 44.88
N ASP A 754 24.75 -10.86 44.46
CA ASP A 754 23.91 -10.84 43.27
C ASP A 754 24.73 -11.05 41.99
N ARG A 755 25.92 -10.46 41.91
CA ARG A 755 26.82 -10.65 40.77
C ARG A 755 27.29 -12.10 40.66
N GLU A 756 27.69 -12.72 41.76
CA GLU A 756 28.09 -14.13 41.78
C GLU A 756 26.94 -15.05 41.40
N PHE A 757 25.71 -14.78 41.89
CA PHE A 757 24.53 -15.54 41.51
C PHE A 757 24.36 -15.57 39.98
N PHE A 758 24.31 -14.42 39.31
CA PHE A 758 24.09 -14.38 37.85
C PHE A 758 25.30 -14.86 37.04
N LEU A 759 26.52 -14.70 37.55
CA LEU A 759 27.70 -15.29 36.95
C LEU A 759 27.65 -16.83 36.99
N ASN A 760 27.22 -17.40 38.10
CA ASN A 760 27.00 -18.84 38.23
C ASN A 760 25.86 -19.31 37.31
N GLU A 761 24.80 -18.52 37.15
CA GLU A 761 23.72 -18.80 36.19
C GLU A 761 24.20 -18.81 34.74
N LEU A 762 25.07 -17.88 34.34
CA LEU A 762 25.72 -17.86 33.03
C LEU A 762 26.62 -19.08 32.81
N GLN A 763 27.42 -19.44 33.81
CA GLN A 763 28.30 -20.61 33.75
C GLN A 763 27.49 -21.90 33.66
N ALA A 764 26.43 -22.03 34.48
CA ALA A 764 25.51 -23.15 34.44
C ALA A 764 24.79 -23.24 33.09
N LEU A 765 24.38 -22.09 32.54
CA LEU A 765 23.79 -22.02 31.20
C LEU A 765 24.78 -22.51 30.15
N TYR A 766 26.03 -22.02 30.16
CA TYR A 766 27.05 -22.51 29.24
C TYR A 766 27.32 -24.02 29.39
N GLN A 767 27.44 -24.52 30.62
CA GLN A 767 27.65 -25.95 30.87
C GLN A 767 26.49 -26.82 30.37
N ALA A 768 25.25 -26.33 30.51
CA ALA A 768 24.05 -27.04 30.08
C ALA A 768 23.81 -26.96 28.56
N THR A 769 24.30 -25.91 27.89
CA THR A 769 23.86 -25.54 26.52
C THR A 769 24.98 -25.38 25.52
N GLY A 770 26.25 -25.35 25.94
CA GLY A 770 27.40 -25.09 25.08
C GLY A 770 27.39 -23.70 24.41
N TYR A 771 26.47 -22.81 24.77
CA TYR A 771 26.26 -21.52 24.11
C TYR A 771 27.46 -20.59 24.33
N ARG A 772 28.29 -20.43 23.30
CA ARG A 772 29.59 -19.72 23.40
C ARG A 772 29.46 -18.25 23.81
N SER A 773 28.35 -17.59 23.50
CA SER A 773 28.12 -16.22 23.93
C SER A 773 27.95 -16.12 25.46
N ALA A 774 27.41 -17.16 26.12
CA ALA A 774 27.39 -17.22 27.58
C ALA A 774 28.80 -17.35 28.16
N LEU A 775 29.68 -18.17 27.57
CA LEU A 775 31.09 -18.27 27.97
C LEU A 775 31.84 -16.95 27.76
N ARG A 776 31.66 -16.29 26.61
CA ARG A 776 32.22 -14.95 26.37
C ARG A 776 31.74 -13.94 27.41
N GLY A 777 30.46 -13.99 27.77
CA GLY A 777 29.90 -13.16 28.85
C GLY A 777 30.60 -13.40 30.19
N VAL A 778 30.81 -14.67 30.56
CA VAL A 778 31.56 -15.06 31.78
C VAL A 778 33.00 -14.53 31.75
N GLU A 779 33.74 -14.79 30.67
CA GLU A 779 35.12 -14.33 30.50
C GLU A 779 35.20 -12.80 30.59
N THR A 780 34.25 -12.11 29.97
CA THR A 780 34.14 -10.65 29.99
C THR A 780 33.93 -10.13 31.42
N ILE A 781 32.99 -10.71 32.17
CA ILE A 781 32.72 -10.32 33.57
C ILE A 781 33.95 -10.58 34.46
N LEU A 782 34.62 -11.72 34.30
CA LEU A 782 35.81 -12.08 35.09
C LEU A 782 37.00 -11.16 34.79
N ASN A 783 37.25 -10.86 33.51
CA ASN A 783 38.28 -9.92 33.08
C ASN A 783 38.01 -8.50 33.62
N MET A 784 36.74 -8.08 33.65
CA MET A 784 36.34 -6.80 34.25
C MET A 784 36.62 -6.73 35.75
N ARG A 785 36.35 -7.80 36.51
CA ARG A 785 36.65 -7.87 37.95
C ARG A 785 38.16 -7.77 38.21
N GLN A 786 38.97 -8.42 37.39
CA GLN A 786 40.44 -8.38 37.52
C GLN A 786 41.04 -7.01 37.16
N ALA A 787 40.42 -6.25 36.27
CA ALA A 787 40.91 -4.94 35.84
C ALA A 787 40.69 -3.81 36.87
N GLY A 788 39.91 -4.04 37.93
CA GLY A 788 39.67 -3.06 39.02
C GLY A 788 39.10 -1.71 38.55
N SER A 789 38.52 -1.65 37.35
CA SER A 789 38.29 -0.40 36.63
C SER A 789 36.86 0.12 36.76
N ASN A 790 36.69 1.42 37.03
CA ASN A 790 35.43 2.18 36.96
C ASN A 790 34.89 2.36 35.50
N ILE A 791 35.17 1.43 34.60
CA ILE A 791 34.72 1.53 33.21
C ILE A 791 33.20 1.34 33.18
N ARG A 792 32.48 2.34 32.67
CA ARG A 792 31.02 2.23 32.45
C ARG A 792 30.77 1.19 31.37
N TRP A 793 30.15 0.09 31.77
CA TRP A 793 29.84 -1.11 30.98
C TRP A 793 29.16 -0.78 29.62
N THR A 794 28.37 0.29 29.59
CA THR A 794 27.70 0.84 28.40
C THR A 794 28.63 1.22 27.25
N SER A 795 29.90 1.53 27.56
CA SER A 795 30.92 1.88 26.57
C SER A 795 31.54 0.67 25.87
N LEU A 796 31.39 -0.54 26.44
CA LEU A 796 31.90 -1.78 25.88
C LEU A 796 30.85 -2.55 25.05
N LEU A 797 29.58 -2.16 25.14
CA LEU A 797 28.44 -2.89 24.56
C LEU A 797 27.89 -2.32 23.24
N GLY A 798 28.64 -1.45 22.54
CA GLY A 798 28.27 -0.99 21.19
C GLY A 798 26.83 -0.45 21.12
N GLY A 799 26.54 0.65 21.82
CA GLY A 799 25.19 1.06 22.24
C GLY A 799 24.09 1.28 21.20
N TYR A 800 24.34 1.20 19.89
CA TYR A 800 23.29 1.25 18.86
C TYR A 800 22.86 -0.15 18.38
N ASP A 801 23.73 -1.14 18.54
CA ASP A 801 23.61 -2.44 17.89
C ASP A 801 22.82 -3.42 18.75
N GLN A 802 22.98 -3.34 20.07
CA GLN A 802 22.21 -4.15 21.02
C GLN A 802 20.79 -3.63 21.23
N PHE A 803 20.55 -2.31 21.17
CA PHE A 803 19.20 -1.73 21.25
C PHE A 803 18.28 -2.15 20.08
N LEU A 804 18.86 -2.58 18.96
CA LEU A 804 18.12 -3.09 17.79
C LEU A 804 17.81 -4.59 17.88
N ILE A 805 18.63 -5.33 18.63
CA ILE A 805 18.47 -6.77 18.90
C ILE A 805 17.51 -7.00 20.08
N MET A 806 17.58 -6.14 21.10
CA MET A 806 16.58 -6.01 22.19
C MET A 806 15.22 -5.61 21.62
#